data_AF-A0A8T4X4K0-F1
#
_entry.id   AF-A0A8T4X4K0-F1
#
_cell.length_a   1.000
_cell.length_b   1.000
_cell.length_c   1.000
_cell.angle_alpha   90.00
_cell.angle_beta   90.00
_cell.angle_gamma   90.00
#
_symmetry.space_group_name_H-M   'P 1'
#
loop_
_entity.id
_entity.type
_entity.pdbx_description
1 polymer ?
#
loop_
_entity_poly.entity_id
_entity_poly.type
_entity_poly.pdbx_seq_one_letter_code
_entity_poly.pdbx_strand_id
1 'polypeptide(L)'
;MAYAEPTFSFKFGTFGTANNQLKNPHDVDVSSDGKSIYVTDTDNHRIIVFDDDGDYDYKFGTFCNMTSIQNCNDDADGAVVDGDGQFNNPFSGVLDGIGNFFVIDSDNERVQRFDDGDGQFESKFGSSDNTKPEYLGSAQGIAIQKSTKKIFVSSIETDSISVFDSSGTFVTNFKTFNGTQTLTNPSHMIIDDSEETLYVSDTGNDRIVAFKLVTGTTCPAGTTKAVDGICYIKKFGSAGTSDGKFDSPSGLAIDSTNDLLYVADTDNNRIQIFKLTTDTTCASGTSKVVDGVCFVEKFGSLGTSDGKFDSPLGLTLDTTHNLLYVADTDNSRIQAFTLVSASQTPGPPKNLKTSPVSPTSVLLTWEEPILSTSAPAITGYKIEYKTATTAYAVLIADTKSTSTSFLHEGLDSSNTYTYQIYAINSKGTGTPSSSSSVKPAETTVPSGLLATAISPNQIRLSWQAPSNTFGQSIGGYTIQRVVGPDVYDNLGSTNSKTTTYTVNNLTTDKSYSFVVRANIGYGVTEPSNTASAIPKTTSVDVPQTQTSSNSAVIQISSPPIKLTATTTSSTQINLSWSPPSSTGNTPITGYKIEMKKDSGSYSVLVANTNSTSTTYSHTNLTANSKYTYKVYAINEAGTSTASNEVTTTPTTTLKINPLGKLTIDEGKLLSFAVKLTDPSMSGVVYGLEKNPPAGASINQNNGMFSWTPSDTQGGKSYIFDIVANSGSLSDRQSITITVNDSIKKSDPVKELEPPNEEPTDEPAVPKLAPFVDPERDPKTYVDRYNNEPSYKKWFDDTFPEYSSIYEAVGLDEPKLAPFVDTSKDPQSYVDRYNNEPSYKKWFDDNFPEYSSIYEAVGLDTPKTDTPKTDTPKTDTPKTDEPKTDTPKTDEPKFGICGPGTKLIDGVCTIVDMPKPKLKPWWQFW
;
A
#
# COMPACT_ATOMS: atom_id res chain seq x y z
N MET A 1 -6.39 -1.22 23.55
CA MET A 1 -6.57 -0.96 22.12
C MET A 1 -5.63 0.18 21.77
N ALA A 2 -4.71 -0.02 20.84
CA ALA A 2 -4.24 1.13 20.08
C ALA A 2 -5.38 1.46 19.12
N TYR A 3 -5.84 2.71 19.17
CA TYR A 3 -6.42 3.34 18.00
C TYR A 3 -5.23 3.70 17.10
N ALA A 4 -5.46 3.91 15.81
CA ALA A 4 -4.40 4.32 14.91
C ALA A 4 -4.60 5.81 14.61
N GLU A 5 -3.52 6.60 14.65
CA GLU A 5 -3.56 8.02 14.32
C GLU A 5 -4.26 8.23 12.96
N PRO A 6 -5.19 9.21 12.85
CA PRO A 6 -5.75 9.60 11.58
C PRO A 6 -4.65 10.01 10.59
N THR A 7 -4.63 9.40 9.41
CA THR A 7 -3.59 9.65 8.41
C THR A 7 -4.04 10.74 7.46
N PHE A 8 -3.21 11.75 7.20
CA PHE A 8 -3.47 12.76 6.18
C PHE A 8 -3.85 12.13 4.83
N SER A 9 -4.91 12.64 4.20
CA SER A 9 -5.45 12.13 2.94
C SER A 9 -5.27 13.16 1.82
N PHE A 10 -5.80 14.37 2.00
CA PHE A 10 -5.67 15.50 1.07
C PHE A 10 -5.97 16.83 1.80
N LYS A 11 -5.83 17.94 1.08
CA LYS A 11 -6.17 19.28 1.55
C LYS A 11 -6.58 20.17 0.38
N PHE A 12 -7.38 21.18 0.64
CA PHE A 12 -7.85 22.15 -0.34
C PHE A 12 -8.00 23.55 0.30
N GLY A 13 -8.10 24.57 -0.54
CA GLY A 13 -8.04 25.97 -0.13
C GLY A 13 -6.61 26.52 -0.02
N THR A 14 -6.48 27.81 -0.34
CA THR A 14 -5.27 28.63 -0.13
C THR A 14 -5.68 30.05 0.22
N PHE A 15 -4.81 30.84 0.85
CA PHE A 15 -5.14 32.23 1.23
C PHE A 15 -5.57 33.09 0.04
N GLY A 16 -6.75 33.71 0.11
CA GLY A 16 -7.20 34.72 -0.86
C GLY A 16 -8.72 34.83 -0.97
N THR A 17 -9.21 35.33 -2.12
CA THR A 17 -10.63 35.66 -2.37
C THR A 17 -11.24 34.98 -3.60
N ALA A 18 -10.44 34.27 -4.41
CA ALA A 18 -10.93 33.48 -5.54
C ALA A 18 -11.81 32.30 -5.09
N ASN A 19 -12.43 31.58 -6.03
CA ASN A 19 -13.38 30.50 -5.73
C ASN A 19 -12.73 29.33 -4.95
N ASN A 20 -11.47 28.99 -5.24
CA ASN A 20 -10.73 27.92 -4.56
C ASN A 20 -9.82 28.47 -3.43
N GLN A 21 -10.09 29.70 -2.98
CA GLN A 21 -9.33 30.38 -1.95
C GLN A 21 -10.20 30.68 -0.73
N LEU A 22 -9.58 30.59 0.44
CA LEU A 22 -10.19 30.81 1.74
C LEU A 22 -9.44 31.91 2.48
N LYS A 23 -10.09 32.56 3.44
CA LYS A 23 -9.49 33.51 4.37
C LYS A 23 -10.18 33.31 5.70
N ASN A 24 -9.41 32.84 6.69
CA ASN A 24 -9.91 32.37 7.97
C ASN A 24 -11.13 31.44 7.81
N PRO A 25 -10.98 30.22 7.27
CA PRO A 25 -12.05 29.24 7.29
C PRO A 25 -12.29 28.78 8.73
N HIS A 26 -13.34 29.27 9.39
CA HIS A 26 -13.59 29.00 10.81
C HIS A 26 -14.19 27.61 11.05
N ASP A 27 -15.01 27.12 10.12
CA ASP A 27 -15.78 25.90 10.28
C ASP A 27 -15.94 25.13 8.96
N VAL A 28 -16.23 23.84 9.08
CA VAL A 28 -16.44 22.93 7.96
C VAL A 28 -17.48 21.89 8.33
N ASP A 29 -18.52 21.71 7.51
CA ASP A 29 -19.51 20.64 7.63
C ASP A 29 -19.64 19.84 6.31
N VAL A 30 -20.22 18.64 6.37
CA VAL A 30 -20.29 17.72 5.23
C VAL A 30 -21.68 17.12 5.06
N SER A 31 -22.14 17.10 3.80
CA SER A 31 -23.39 16.48 3.37
C SER A 31 -23.49 15.00 3.79
N SER A 32 -24.72 14.54 4.03
CA SER A 32 -24.96 13.19 4.58
C SER A 32 -24.54 12.03 3.66
N ASP A 33 -24.38 12.28 2.36
CA ASP A 33 -23.84 11.31 1.40
C ASP A 33 -22.34 11.51 1.09
N GLY A 34 -21.71 12.48 1.75
CA GLY A 34 -20.28 12.78 1.66
C GLY A 34 -19.86 13.52 0.39
N LYS A 35 -20.78 14.00 -0.45
CA LYS A 35 -20.43 14.62 -1.75
C LYS A 35 -20.05 16.09 -1.68
N SER A 36 -20.79 16.86 -0.91
CA SER A 36 -20.60 18.31 -0.77
C SER A 36 -20.04 18.66 0.61
N ILE A 37 -19.00 19.50 0.64
CA ILE A 37 -18.30 19.97 1.82
C ILE A 37 -18.50 21.49 1.92
N TYR A 38 -19.11 21.96 3.00
CA TYR A 38 -19.47 23.36 3.24
C TYR A 38 -18.41 24.00 4.14
N VAL A 39 -17.85 25.13 3.71
CA VAL A 39 -16.81 25.86 4.45
C VAL A 39 -17.27 27.29 4.76
N THR A 40 -17.19 27.70 6.02
CA THR A 40 -17.44 29.10 6.42
C THR A 40 -16.20 29.94 6.12
N ASP A 41 -16.20 30.62 4.97
CA ASP A 41 -15.10 31.48 4.53
C ASP A 41 -15.26 32.89 5.13
N THR A 42 -15.08 32.96 6.45
CA THR A 42 -15.56 34.03 7.34
C THR A 42 -15.11 35.41 6.93
N ASP A 43 -13.81 35.60 6.73
CA ASP A 43 -13.18 36.88 6.40
C ASP A 43 -13.44 37.33 4.95
N ASN A 44 -14.01 36.45 4.12
CA ASN A 44 -14.52 36.72 2.77
C ASN A 44 -16.05 36.83 2.74
N HIS A 45 -16.70 36.71 3.90
CA HIS A 45 -18.14 36.86 4.12
C HIS A 45 -19.00 36.00 3.19
N ARG A 46 -18.71 34.69 3.12
CA ARG A 46 -19.42 33.74 2.25
C ARG A 46 -19.34 32.31 2.76
N ILE A 47 -20.19 31.45 2.20
CA ILE A 47 -20.01 29.99 2.26
C ILE A 47 -19.47 29.53 0.91
N ILE A 48 -18.47 28.65 0.92
CA ILE A 48 -18.02 27.92 -0.27
C ILE A 48 -18.40 26.45 -0.11
N VAL A 49 -18.89 25.85 -1.19
CA VAL A 49 -19.16 24.42 -1.29
C VAL A 49 -18.14 23.79 -2.22
N PHE A 50 -17.53 22.70 -1.77
CA PHE A 50 -16.57 21.89 -2.49
C PHE A 50 -17.12 20.46 -2.70
N ASP A 51 -16.67 19.79 -3.76
CA ASP A 51 -16.94 18.37 -3.99
C ASP A 51 -16.08 17.45 -3.09
N ASP A 52 -16.31 16.13 -3.13
CA ASP A 52 -15.71 15.12 -2.25
C ASP A 52 -14.19 14.92 -2.43
N ASP A 53 -13.63 15.45 -3.52
CA ASP A 53 -12.19 15.54 -3.77
C ASP A 53 -11.56 16.90 -3.43
N GLY A 54 -12.37 17.88 -3.02
CA GLY A 54 -11.95 19.23 -2.64
C GLY A 54 -11.89 20.26 -3.76
N ASP A 55 -12.37 19.94 -4.96
CA ASP A 55 -12.57 20.93 -6.03
C ASP A 55 -13.81 21.83 -5.75
N TYR A 56 -13.82 23.05 -6.30
CA TYR A 56 -14.88 24.03 -6.08
C TYR A 56 -16.14 23.70 -6.90
N ASP A 57 -17.30 23.68 -6.23
CA ASP A 57 -18.62 23.53 -6.86
C ASP A 57 -19.31 24.90 -6.99
N TYR A 58 -19.81 25.46 -5.87
CA TYR A 58 -20.48 26.77 -5.84
C TYR A 58 -20.20 27.58 -4.55
N LYS A 59 -20.75 28.80 -4.48
CA LYS A 59 -20.69 29.67 -3.29
C LYS A 59 -21.94 30.53 -3.19
N PHE A 60 -22.29 30.91 -1.97
CA PHE A 60 -23.41 31.81 -1.68
C PHE A 60 -23.08 32.76 -0.52
N GLY A 61 -23.93 33.74 -0.25
CA GLY A 61 -23.78 34.62 0.91
C GLY A 61 -22.91 35.88 0.75
N THR A 62 -22.32 36.11 -0.42
CA THR A 62 -21.25 37.11 -0.59
C THR A 62 -21.69 38.55 -0.31
N PHE A 63 -20.97 39.24 0.58
CA PHE A 63 -21.19 40.65 0.93
C PHE A 63 -20.95 41.62 -0.25
N CYS A 64 -21.98 42.39 -0.63
CA CYS A 64 -21.92 43.33 -1.76
C CYS A 64 -21.52 44.75 -1.34
N ASN A 65 -20.23 45.09 -1.47
CA ASN A 65 -19.76 46.46 -1.31
C ASN A 65 -20.18 47.34 -2.51
N MET A 66 -21.26 48.11 -2.36
CA MET A 66 -21.85 48.98 -3.39
C MET A 66 -21.02 50.25 -3.69
N THR A 67 -19.76 50.08 -4.07
CA THR A 67 -18.92 51.15 -4.62
C THR A 67 -18.35 50.88 -6.02
N SER A 68 -18.48 49.67 -6.59
CA SER A 68 -17.85 49.37 -7.91
C SER A 68 -18.48 48.34 -8.86
N ILE A 69 -19.47 47.51 -8.48
CA ILE A 69 -20.00 46.45 -9.36
C ILE A 69 -21.54 46.44 -9.41
N GLN A 70 -22.11 46.33 -10.62
CA GLN A 70 -23.54 46.48 -10.91
C GLN A 70 -24.30 45.13 -11.08
N ASN A 71 -23.63 44.00 -10.87
CA ASN A 71 -24.19 42.64 -11.06
C ASN A 71 -24.04 41.78 -9.79
N CYS A 72 -24.50 42.26 -8.64
CA CYS A 72 -24.88 41.36 -7.55
C CYS A 72 -26.23 40.71 -7.92
N ASN A 73 -26.44 39.45 -7.53
CA ASN A 73 -27.69 38.72 -7.82
C ASN A 73 -28.82 39.17 -6.87
N ASP A 74 -29.31 40.40 -7.08
CA ASP A 74 -30.51 40.95 -6.42
C ASP A 74 -31.77 40.38 -7.10
N ASP A 75 -32.15 39.18 -6.67
CA ASP A 75 -33.54 38.75 -6.71
C ASP A 75 -34.18 39.03 -5.34
N ALA A 76 -34.54 40.31 -5.13
CA ALA A 76 -35.22 40.96 -3.99
C ALA A 76 -34.30 41.40 -2.83
N ASP A 77 -34.09 42.69 -2.57
CA ASP A 77 -35.10 43.76 -2.44
C ASP A 77 -34.57 45.20 -2.67
N GLY A 78 -33.35 45.37 -3.18
CA GLY A 78 -32.72 46.67 -3.38
C GLY A 78 -32.30 47.42 -2.10
N ALA A 79 -32.12 46.74 -0.96
CA ALA A 79 -31.58 47.34 0.26
C ALA A 79 -30.10 47.74 0.16
N VAL A 80 -29.73 48.81 0.87
CA VAL A 80 -28.37 49.41 0.90
C VAL A 80 -27.58 48.95 2.16
N VAL A 81 -28.11 47.97 2.90
CA VAL A 81 -27.57 47.41 4.16
C VAL A 81 -28.17 46.01 4.39
N ASP A 82 -27.32 45.05 4.75
CA ASP A 82 -27.60 43.72 5.35
C ASP A 82 -28.87 42.98 4.83
N GLY A 83 -28.82 42.61 3.55
CA GLY A 83 -29.90 41.85 2.89
C GLY A 83 -30.08 40.43 3.43
N ASP A 84 -31.19 39.80 3.03
CA ASP A 84 -31.39 38.37 3.23
C ASP A 84 -30.52 37.56 2.25
N GLY A 85 -29.94 36.46 2.73
CA GLY A 85 -28.99 35.67 1.96
C GLY A 85 -27.60 36.30 1.77
N GLN A 86 -27.27 37.37 2.51
CA GLN A 86 -25.93 37.96 2.60
C GLN A 86 -25.34 37.76 4.00
N PHE A 87 -24.03 37.56 4.12
CA PHE A 87 -23.34 37.42 5.41
C PHE A 87 -22.40 38.59 5.71
N ASN A 88 -22.12 38.78 7.00
CA ASN A 88 -21.04 39.56 7.56
C ASN A 88 -20.36 38.71 8.66
N ASN A 89 -19.14 38.28 8.40
CA ASN A 89 -18.39 37.31 9.21
C ASN A 89 -19.22 36.04 9.60
N PRO A 90 -19.58 35.17 8.64
CA PRO A 90 -20.23 33.90 8.95
C PRO A 90 -19.25 32.96 9.67
N PHE A 91 -19.59 32.51 10.87
CA PHE A 91 -18.62 31.85 11.77
C PHE A 91 -18.70 30.31 11.69
N SER A 92 -19.89 29.75 11.93
CA SER A 92 -20.16 28.31 11.94
C SER A 92 -21.44 27.99 11.16
N GLY A 93 -21.51 26.79 10.61
CA GLY A 93 -22.68 26.32 9.87
C GLY A 93 -22.92 24.82 10.07
N VAL A 94 -24.19 24.40 10.00
CA VAL A 94 -24.58 23.01 10.25
C VAL A 94 -25.73 22.56 9.36
N LEU A 95 -25.63 21.35 8.83
CA LEU A 95 -26.69 20.68 8.08
C LEU A 95 -27.70 19.99 9.00
N ASP A 96 -28.99 20.13 8.71
CA ASP A 96 -30.06 19.47 9.48
C ASP A 96 -30.27 18.00 9.07
N GLY A 97 -29.66 17.58 7.96
CA GLY A 97 -29.73 16.23 7.38
C GLY A 97 -31.01 15.94 6.58
N ILE A 98 -31.82 16.95 6.25
CA ILE A 98 -33.07 16.81 5.47
C ILE A 98 -33.25 17.99 4.48
N GLY A 99 -32.16 18.54 3.93
CA GLY A 99 -32.22 19.55 2.87
C GLY A 99 -31.87 20.98 3.29
N ASN A 100 -31.38 21.23 4.51
CA ASN A 100 -31.21 22.59 5.03
C ASN A 100 -29.86 22.83 5.68
N PHE A 101 -29.22 23.95 5.31
CA PHE A 101 -28.00 24.46 5.93
C PHE A 101 -28.30 25.71 6.75
N PHE A 102 -27.86 25.72 8.01
CA PHE A 102 -28.03 26.85 8.93
C PHE A 102 -26.67 27.51 9.17
N VAL A 103 -26.58 28.83 9.01
CA VAL A 103 -25.34 29.60 9.14
C VAL A 103 -25.49 30.67 10.21
N ILE A 104 -24.53 30.74 11.13
CA ILE A 104 -24.37 31.89 12.03
C ILE A 104 -23.76 33.04 11.24
N ASP A 105 -24.50 34.13 11.12
CA ASP A 105 -24.11 35.39 10.51
C ASP A 105 -23.71 36.35 11.65
N SER A 106 -22.46 36.22 12.12
CA SER A 106 -22.07 36.60 13.49
C SER A 106 -22.18 38.09 13.76
N ASP A 107 -21.63 38.94 12.87
CA ASP A 107 -21.64 40.39 13.05
C ASP A 107 -23.02 41.01 12.77
N ASN A 108 -23.91 40.26 12.12
CA ASN A 108 -25.33 40.61 11.94
C ASN A 108 -26.22 40.03 13.06
N GLU A 109 -25.62 39.31 14.02
CA GLU A 109 -26.24 38.78 15.24
C GLU A 109 -27.51 37.94 14.96
N ARG A 110 -27.47 37.18 13.84
CA ARG A 110 -28.59 36.35 13.34
C ARG A 110 -28.12 34.97 12.89
N VAL A 111 -29.06 34.03 12.82
CA VAL A 111 -28.90 32.77 12.08
C VAL A 111 -29.75 32.85 10.82
N GLN A 112 -29.18 32.43 9.69
CA GLN A 112 -29.88 32.31 8.42
C GLN A 112 -29.95 30.83 8.00
N ARG A 113 -31.04 30.44 7.35
CA ARG A 113 -31.31 29.08 6.86
C ARG A 113 -31.42 29.09 5.34
N PHE A 114 -30.80 28.11 4.72
CA PHE A 114 -30.71 27.93 3.28
C PHE A 114 -31.10 26.50 2.87
N ASP A 115 -31.54 26.32 1.64
CA ASP A 115 -31.62 25.01 0.98
C ASP A 115 -30.21 24.48 0.72
N ASP A 116 -29.95 23.20 1.03
CA ASP A 116 -28.62 22.60 0.87
C ASP A 116 -28.31 22.10 -0.57
N GLY A 117 -29.30 22.11 -1.46
CA GLY A 117 -29.14 21.71 -2.87
C GLY A 117 -28.71 22.84 -3.80
N ASP A 118 -29.12 24.08 -3.55
CA ASP A 118 -28.75 25.25 -4.38
C ASP A 118 -28.32 26.50 -3.61
N GLY A 119 -28.30 26.46 -2.27
CA GLY A 119 -27.87 27.58 -1.42
C GLY A 119 -28.86 28.75 -1.37
N GLN A 120 -30.12 28.56 -1.76
CA GLN A 120 -31.14 29.61 -1.71
C GLN A 120 -31.56 29.95 -0.27
N PHE A 121 -31.77 31.23 0.02
CA PHE A 121 -32.22 31.69 1.33
C PHE A 121 -33.70 31.32 1.59
N GLU A 122 -33.98 30.74 2.75
CA GLU A 122 -35.35 30.41 3.18
C GLU A 122 -35.86 31.29 4.31
N SER A 123 -35.04 31.56 5.34
CA SER A 123 -35.49 32.27 6.55
C SER A 123 -34.33 32.73 7.45
N LYS A 124 -34.62 33.63 8.38
CA LYS A 124 -33.70 34.09 9.42
C LYS A 124 -34.36 34.18 10.80
N PHE A 125 -33.56 34.06 11.85
CA PHE A 125 -33.98 34.26 13.25
C PHE A 125 -32.80 34.74 14.12
N GLY A 126 -33.09 35.09 15.38
CA GLY A 126 -32.18 35.87 16.22
C GLY A 126 -32.47 37.37 16.16
N SER A 127 -31.68 38.18 16.86
CA SER A 127 -31.86 39.63 16.97
C SER A 127 -30.57 40.32 17.42
N SER A 128 -30.36 41.54 16.94
CA SER A 128 -29.33 42.47 17.43
C SER A 128 -29.82 43.48 18.48
N ASP A 129 -31.11 43.44 18.83
CA ASP A 129 -31.65 44.19 19.95
C ASP A 129 -31.39 43.44 21.26
N ASN A 130 -30.37 43.87 22.02
CA ASN A 130 -29.97 43.28 23.30
C ASN A 130 -31.00 43.38 24.44
N THR A 131 -32.17 44.00 24.18
CA THR A 131 -33.33 43.95 25.09
C THR A 131 -34.24 42.74 24.84
N LYS A 132 -34.00 41.98 23.76
CA LYS A 132 -34.78 40.81 23.36
C LYS A 132 -34.24 39.51 23.96
N PRO A 133 -35.11 38.54 24.32
CA PRO A 133 -34.65 37.21 24.73
C PRO A 133 -33.98 36.44 23.58
N GLU A 134 -34.38 36.71 22.33
CA GLU A 134 -33.77 36.19 21.10
C GLU A 134 -32.46 36.89 20.68
N TYR A 135 -31.87 37.77 21.51
CA TYR A 135 -30.57 38.38 21.23
C TYR A 135 -29.47 37.32 21.14
N LEU A 136 -28.61 37.44 20.12
CA LEU A 136 -27.47 36.55 19.92
C LEU A 136 -26.12 37.21 20.25
N GLY A 137 -25.97 38.51 19.98
CA GLY A 137 -24.65 39.17 20.03
C GLY A 137 -23.64 38.43 19.15
N SER A 138 -22.36 38.44 19.55
CA SER A 138 -21.32 37.62 18.89
C SER A 138 -21.54 36.11 19.10
N ALA A 139 -22.36 35.52 18.23
CA ALA A 139 -22.61 34.08 18.13
C ALA A 139 -21.48 33.36 17.39
N GLN A 140 -21.14 32.13 17.81
CA GLN A 140 -20.02 31.37 17.22
C GLN A 140 -20.36 29.93 16.85
N GLY A 141 -21.17 29.20 17.62
CA GLY A 141 -21.40 27.77 17.40
C GLY A 141 -22.87 27.42 17.27
N ILE A 142 -23.21 26.56 16.33
CA ILE A 142 -24.58 26.08 16.10
C ILE A 142 -24.64 24.55 16.15
N ALA A 143 -25.70 24.00 16.75
CA ALA A 143 -25.96 22.56 16.73
C ALA A 143 -27.46 22.27 16.66
N ILE A 144 -27.86 21.23 15.92
CA ILE A 144 -29.26 20.84 15.72
C ILE A 144 -29.50 19.44 16.30
N GLN A 145 -30.46 19.32 17.22
CA GLN A 145 -30.88 18.03 17.76
C GLN A 145 -31.78 17.32 16.75
N LYS A 146 -31.36 16.20 16.13
CA LYS A 146 -32.12 15.58 15.03
C LYS A 146 -33.50 15.09 15.45
N SER A 147 -33.65 14.63 16.70
CA SER A 147 -34.90 14.04 17.23
C SER A 147 -36.02 15.05 17.49
N THR A 148 -35.69 16.31 17.83
CA THR A 148 -36.67 17.36 18.12
C THR A 148 -36.62 18.55 17.16
N LYS A 149 -35.56 18.63 16.34
CA LYS A 149 -35.22 19.77 15.48
C LYS A 149 -35.08 21.10 16.23
N LYS A 150 -34.75 21.05 17.52
CA LYS A 150 -34.27 22.22 18.28
C LYS A 150 -32.88 22.63 17.82
N ILE A 151 -32.68 23.94 17.77
CA ILE A 151 -31.44 24.59 17.34
C ILE A 151 -30.81 25.23 18.58
N PHE A 152 -29.52 24.98 18.80
CA PHE A 152 -28.72 25.52 19.89
C PHE A 152 -27.70 26.47 19.28
N VAL A 153 -27.61 27.69 19.80
CA VAL A 153 -26.68 28.73 19.32
C VAL A 153 -25.88 29.25 20.50
N SER A 154 -24.55 29.16 20.46
CA SER A 154 -23.66 29.68 21.49
C SER A 154 -23.20 31.10 21.16
N SER A 155 -23.05 31.92 22.20
CA SER A 155 -22.63 33.31 22.11
C SER A 155 -21.52 33.60 23.12
N ILE A 156 -20.41 34.14 22.62
CA ILE A 156 -19.24 34.48 23.44
C ILE A 156 -19.41 35.82 24.15
N GLU A 157 -20.29 36.70 23.66
CA GLU A 157 -20.58 37.98 24.31
C GLU A 157 -21.49 37.80 25.53
N THR A 158 -22.47 36.89 25.45
CA THR A 158 -23.45 36.65 26.51
C THR A 158 -23.05 35.53 27.48
N ASP A 159 -21.95 34.83 27.20
CA ASP A 159 -21.49 33.58 27.84
C ASP A 159 -22.57 32.48 27.87
N SER A 160 -23.43 32.41 26.85
CA SER A 160 -24.66 31.62 26.91
C SER A 160 -24.93 30.77 25.67
N ILE A 161 -25.79 29.77 25.84
CA ILE A 161 -26.40 29.01 24.75
C ILE A 161 -27.88 29.35 24.71
N SER A 162 -28.32 29.95 23.60
CA SER A 162 -29.71 30.17 23.24
C SER A 162 -30.27 28.95 22.52
N VAL A 163 -31.55 28.66 22.76
CA VAL A 163 -32.25 27.49 22.21
C VAL A 163 -33.50 27.95 21.50
N PHE A 164 -33.64 27.52 20.25
CA PHE A 164 -34.76 27.80 19.37
C PHE A 164 -35.47 26.50 19.00
N ASP A 165 -36.73 26.58 18.59
CA ASP A 165 -37.42 25.46 17.96
C ASP A 165 -37.11 25.38 16.46
N SER A 166 -37.71 24.39 15.78
CA SER A 166 -37.49 24.14 14.35
C SER A 166 -38.00 25.24 13.41
N SER A 167 -38.68 26.26 13.94
CA SER A 167 -39.11 27.45 13.19
C SER A 167 -38.21 28.67 13.41
N GLY A 168 -37.17 28.54 14.26
CA GLY A 168 -36.37 29.68 14.72
C GLY A 168 -37.04 30.50 15.83
N THR A 169 -38.13 30.01 16.46
CA THR A 169 -38.75 30.70 17.59
C THR A 169 -37.95 30.44 18.86
N PHE A 170 -37.61 31.50 19.61
CA PHE A 170 -36.85 31.39 20.85
C PHE A 170 -37.61 30.60 21.94
N VAL A 171 -36.91 29.66 22.58
CA VAL A 171 -37.46 28.77 23.63
C VAL A 171 -36.89 29.13 25.00
N THR A 172 -35.56 29.20 25.12
CA THR A 172 -34.85 29.48 26.39
C THR A 172 -33.38 29.81 26.11
N ASN A 173 -32.67 30.36 27.07
CA ASN A 173 -31.19 30.37 27.06
C ASN A 173 -30.63 29.89 28.40
N PHE A 174 -29.34 29.56 28.44
CA PHE A 174 -28.65 29.24 29.68
C PHE A 174 -27.16 29.57 29.61
N LYS A 175 -26.64 30.06 30.74
CA LYS A 175 -25.19 30.21 30.99
C LYS A 175 -24.72 29.52 32.27
N THR A 176 -25.56 29.53 33.30
CA THR A 176 -25.29 28.90 34.58
C THR A 176 -25.80 27.47 34.61
N PHE A 177 -24.98 26.53 35.07
CA PHE A 177 -25.30 25.12 35.23
C PHE A 177 -24.75 24.57 36.55
N ASN A 178 -25.30 23.43 36.99
CA ASN A 178 -24.93 22.78 38.26
C ASN A 178 -24.99 23.75 39.48
N GLY A 179 -25.95 24.67 39.47
CA GLY A 179 -26.21 25.65 40.53
C GLY A 179 -25.30 26.88 40.58
N THR A 180 -23.99 26.74 40.27
CA THR A 180 -23.01 27.83 40.46
C THR A 180 -21.96 27.98 39.37
N GLN A 181 -21.84 27.03 38.43
CA GLN A 181 -20.84 27.10 37.37
C GLN A 181 -21.41 27.87 36.18
N THR A 182 -20.58 28.62 35.47
CA THR A 182 -20.96 29.30 34.22
C THR A 182 -20.09 28.81 33.07
N LEU A 183 -20.65 28.88 31.86
CA LEU A 183 -19.86 28.89 30.63
C LEU A 183 -19.05 30.20 30.55
N THR A 184 -17.99 30.21 29.73
CA THR A 184 -17.23 31.41 29.40
C THR A 184 -16.69 31.27 27.97
N ASN A 185 -17.01 32.21 27.10
CA ASN A 185 -16.75 32.16 25.66
C ASN A 185 -17.10 30.79 25.02
N PRO A 186 -18.35 30.30 25.09
CA PRO A 186 -18.70 29.02 24.46
C PRO A 186 -18.65 29.13 22.92
N SER A 187 -17.65 28.53 22.28
CA SER A 187 -17.38 28.73 20.84
C SER A 187 -18.10 27.75 19.93
N HIS A 188 -18.02 26.44 20.18
CA HIS A 188 -18.57 25.41 19.30
C HIS A 188 -19.29 24.28 20.06
N MET A 189 -20.15 23.55 19.37
CA MET A 189 -21.06 22.55 19.96
C MET A 189 -21.31 21.38 19.01
N ILE A 190 -21.49 20.18 19.56
CA ILE A 190 -21.95 19.01 18.80
C ILE A 190 -22.95 18.20 19.63
N ILE A 191 -23.91 17.55 18.98
CA ILE A 191 -24.91 16.70 19.63
C ILE A 191 -24.66 15.24 19.24
N ASP A 192 -24.48 14.39 20.24
CA ASP A 192 -24.67 12.95 20.08
C ASP A 192 -26.17 12.67 20.04
N ASP A 193 -26.74 12.48 18.84
CA ASP A 193 -28.16 12.14 18.69
C ASP A 193 -28.49 10.74 19.23
N SER A 194 -27.51 9.83 19.28
CA SER A 194 -27.73 8.45 19.77
C SER A 194 -27.87 8.41 21.28
N GLU A 195 -27.13 9.27 21.97
CA GLU A 195 -27.15 9.46 23.42
C GLU A 195 -27.80 10.79 23.84
N GLU A 196 -28.54 11.48 22.98
CA GLU A 196 -29.23 12.75 23.26
C GLU A 196 -28.40 13.72 24.13
N THR A 197 -27.12 13.89 23.78
CA THR A 197 -26.14 14.62 24.62
C THR A 197 -25.45 15.73 23.83
N LEU A 198 -25.65 16.96 24.28
CA LEU A 198 -24.97 18.16 23.79
C LEU A 198 -23.59 18.28 24.46
N TYR A 199 -22.55 18.33 23.65
CA TYR A 199 -21.18 18.68 24.04
C TYR A 199 -20.89 20.13 23.62
N VAL A 200 -20.27 20.88 24.53
CA VAL A 200 -19.99 22.30 24.38
C VAL A 200 -18.51 22.56 24.66
N SER A 201 -17.84 23.25 23.75
CA SER A 201 -16.51 23.82 23.98
C SER A 201 -16.65 25.11 24.77
N ASP A 202 -16.37 25.01 26.07
CA ASP A 202 -16.39 26.11 27.04
C ASP A 202 -14.98 26.73 27.04
N THR A 203 -14.67 27.40 25.92
CA THR A 203 -13.32 27.76 25.47
C THR A 203 -12.59 28.63 26.47
N GLY A 204 -13.24 29.66 27.03
CA GLY A 204 -12.67 30.53 28.06
C GLY A 204 -12.42 29.84 29.41
N ASN A 205 -12.78 28.57 29.56
CA ASN A 205 -12.51 27.72 30.71
C ASN A 205 -11.63 26.48 30.37
N ASP A 206 -11.09 26.39 29.15
CA ASP A 206 -10.23 25.29 28.67
C ASP A 206 -10.82 23.88 28.89
N ARG A 207 -12.12 23.73 28.63
CA ARG A 207 -12.84 22.49 28.94
C ARG A 207 -14.01 22.21 28.01
N ILE A 208 -14.40 20.94 27.95
CA ILE A 208 -15.64 20.49 27.33
C ILE A 208 -16.67 20.22 28.41
N VAL A 209 -17.91 20.66 28.20
CA VAL A 209 -19.05 20.46 29.09
C VAL A 209 -20.13 19.65 28.37
N ALA A 210 -20.70 18.64 29.04
CA ALA A 210 -21.70 17.75 28.47
C ALA A 210 -23.05 17.87 29.19
N PHE A 211 -24.13 18.00 28.41
CA PHE A 211 -25.52 18.14 28.87
C PHE A 211 -26.42 17.08 28.22
N LYS A 212 -27.17 16.32 29.03
CA LYS A 212 -28.22 15.43 28.54
C LYS A 212 -29.43 16.27 28.17
N LEU A 213 -29.92 16.10 26.95
CA LEU A 213 -31.15 16.69 26.45
C LEU A 213 -32.32 15.76 26.82
N VAL A 214 -33.39 16.33 27.37
CA VAL A 214 -34.59 15.58 27.77
C VAL A 214 -35.86 16.34 27.40
N THR A 215 -36.94 15.62 27.13
CA THR A 215 -38.24 16.20 26.72
C THR A 215 -39.10 16.71 27.88
N GLY A 216 -38.64 16.58 29.13
CA GLY A 216 -39.35 16.97 30.35
C GLY A 216 -38.57 17.89 31.28
N THR A 217 -39.18 18.26 32.40
CA THR A 217 -38.61 19.21 33.39
C THR A 217 -37.72 18.55 34.45
N THR A 218 -37.68 17.21 34.47
CA THR A 218 -36.96 16.40 35.48
C THR A 218 -35.71 15.77 34.89
N CYS A 219 -34.56 16.02 35.52
CA CYS A 219 -33.28 15.46 35.08
C CYS A 219 -33.08 14.00 35.53
N PRO A 220 -32.40 13.16 34.71
CA PRO A 220 -32.04 11.79 35.08
C PRO A 220 -31.18 11.71 36.36
N ALA A 221 -31.27 10.59 37.07
CA ALA A 221 -30.46 10.35 38.25
C ALA A 221 -28.95 10.48 37.94
N GLY A 222 -28.21 11.21 38.78
CA GLY A 222 -26.79 11.50 38.58
C GLY A 222 -26.49 12.77 37.75
N THR A 223 -27.51 13.44 37.20
CA THR A 223 -27.37 14.73 36.48
C THR A 223 -28.01 15.88 37.27
N THR A 224 -27.65 17.13 36.96
CA THR A 224 -28.24 18.32 37.60
C THR A 224 -28.85 19.28 36.59
N LYS A 225 -29.97 19.94 36.93
CA LYS A 225 -30.68 20.83 36.00
C LYS A 225 -29.83 22.06 35.68
N ALA A 226 -29.68 22.36 34.39
CA ALA A 226 -29.26 23.69 33.91
C ALA A 226 -30.53 24.53 33.67
N VAL A 227 -31.37 24.13 32.72
CA VAL A 227 -32.72 24.67 32.48
C VAL A 227 -33.72 23.53 32.20
N ASP A 228 -35.00 23.86 31.97
CA ASP A 228 -35.98 22.84 31.60
C ASP A 228 -35.59 22.15 30.28
N GLY A 229 -35.54 20.82 30.30
CA GLY A 229 -35.07 20.00 29.19
C GLY A 229 -33.54 19.84 29.05
N ILE A 230 -32.72 20.48 29.89
CA ILE A 230 -31.25 20.46 29.74
C ILE A 230 -30.57 20.17 31.10
N CYS A 231 -29.83 19.06 31.15
CA CYS A 231 -29.29 18.50 32.40
C CYS A 231 -27.78 18.30 32.31
N TYR A 232 -27.01 19.02 33.12
CA TYR A 232 -25.55 18.86 33.21
C TYR A 232 -25.18 17.43 33.64
N ILE A 233 -24.29 16.80 32.87
CA ILE A 233 -23.75 15.46 33.13
C ILE A 233 -22.36 15.58 33.76
N LYS A 234 -21.40 16.14 33.02
CA LYS A 234 -19.97 16.13 33.34
C LYS A 234 -19.26 17.26 32.60
N LYS A 235 -18.03 17.53 33.04
CA LYS A 235 -17.06 18.37 32.32
C LYS A 235 -15.68 17.73 32.41
N PHE A 236 -14.83 17.96 31.42
CA PHE A 236 -13.44 17.50 31.40
C PHE A 236 -12.57 18.48 30.62
N GLY A 237 -11.26 18.47 30.87
CA GLY A 237 -10.35 19.51 30.41
C GLY A 237 -9.98 20.51 31.49
N SER A 238 -8.84 21.16 31.27
CA SER A 238 -8.31 22.31 32.01
C SER A 238 -7.12 22.86 31.22
N ALA A 239 -6.76 24.13 31.43
CA ALA A 239 -5.61 24.78 30.82
C ALA A 239 -4.33 23.91 30.78
N GLY A 240 -3.70 23.84 29.61
CA GLY A 240 -2.32 23.39 29.38
C GLY A 240 -2.14 22.30 28.32
N THR A 241 -0.89 21.90 28.12
CA THR A 241 -0.43 21.15 26.93
C THR A 241 -0.38 19.62 27.10
N SER A 242 -0.77 19.08 28.26
CA SER A 242 -0.77 17.63 28.52
C SER A 242 -1.97 16.92 27.89
N ASP A 243 -2.01 15.60 27.97
CA ASP A 243 -3.13 14.78 27.48
C ASP A 243 -4.40 15.08 28.28
N GLY A 244 -5.52 15.34 27.60
CA GLY A 244 -6.78 15.73 28.25
C GLY A 244 -6.75 17.12 28.92
N LYS A 245 -5.74 17.93 28.62
CA LYS A 245 -5.71 19.37 28.89
C LYS A 245 -5.80 20.13 27.57
N PHE A 246 -6.37 21.34 27.60
CA PHE A 246 -6.63 22.15 26.42
C PHE A 246 -6.08 23.57 26.58
N ASP A 247 -5.98 24.29 25.48
CA ASP A 247 -5.72 25.74 25.42
C ASP A 247 -6.64 26.28 24.30
N SER A 248 -7.67 27.05 24.70
CA SER A 248 -8.77 27.50 23.83
C SER A 248 -9.42 26.40 22.96
N PRO A 249 -9.97 25.31 23.54
CA PRO A 249 -10.62 24.26 22.75
C PRO A 249 -11.85 24.79 21.98
N SER A 250 -12.01 24.38 20.72
CA SER A 250 -13.04 24.90 19.80
C SER A 250 -13.81 23.76 19.12
N GLY A 251 -13.45 23.37 17.89
CA GLY A 251 -14.10 22.36 17.07
C GLY A 251 -14.37 21.04 17.78
N LEU A 252 -15.53 20.45 17.49
CA LEU A 252 -15.99 19.19 18.07
C LEU A 252 -16.60 18.34 16.97
N ALA A 253 -16.18 17.08 16.87
CA ALA A 253 -16.84 16.11 16.01
C ALA A 253 -16.98 14.76 16.73
N ILE A 254 -18.05 14.02 16.45
CA ILE A 254 -18.37 12.78 17.18
C ILE A 254 -18.61 11.58 16.26
N ASP A 255 -17.85 10.51 16.48
CA ASP A 255 -18.10 9.18 15.93
C ASP A 255 -18.89 8.38 16.98
N SER A 256 -20.21 8.43 16.87
CA SER A 256 -21.14 7.69 17.73
C SER A 256 -21.12 6.17 17.50
N THR A 257 -20.51 5.68 16.41
CA THR A 257 -20.35 4.24 16.18
C THR A 257 -19.22 3.66 17.05
N ASN A 258 -18.18 4.45 17.30
CA ASN A 258 -17.04 4.06 18.14
C ASN A 258 -16.96 4.82 19.47
N ASP A 259 -18.02 5.56 19.86
CA ASP A 259 -18.07 6.50 20.99
C ASP A 259 -16.83 7.42 21.10
N LEU A 260 -16.32 7.94 19.98
CA LEU A 260 -15.15 8.83 19.96
C LEU A 260 -15.56 10.29 19.78
N LEU A 261 -15.05 11.16 20.65
CA LEU A 261 -15.16 12.61 20.54
C LEU A 261 -13.80 13.19 20.15
N TYR A 262 -13.78 13.90 19.03
CA TYR A 262 -12.63 14.66 18.52
C TYR A 262 -12.78 16.11 18.99
N VAL A 263 -11.70 16.69 19.49
CA VAL A 263 -11.65 18.06 20.02
C VAL A 263 -10.49 18.80 19.38
N ALA A 264 -10.76 19.92 18.72
CA ALA A 264 -9.73 20.85 18.30
C ALA A 264 -9.22 21.62 19.52
N ASP A 265 -7.91 21.48 19.76
CA ASP A 265 -7.20 22.09 20.87
C ASP A 265 -6.38 23.25 20.28
N THR A 266 -7.11 24.32 19.96
CA THR A 266 -6.76 25.38 18.99
C THR A 266 -5.36 25.93 19.21
N ASP A 267 -5.09 26.49 20.39
CA ASP A 267 -3.84 27.20 20.65
C ASP A 267 -2.67 26.22 20.86
N ASN A 268 -2.98 24.95 21.19
CA ASN A 268 -2.03 23.83 21.15
C ASN A 268 -1.79 23.26 19.74
N ASN A 269 -2.49 23.76 18.71
CA ASN A 269 -2.30 23.42 17.30
C ASN A 269 -2.40 21.93 16.99
N ARG A 270 -3.39 21.25 17.60
CA ARG A 270 -3.57 19.80 17.53
C ARG A 270 -5.03 19.39 17.71
N ILE A 271 -5.34 18.15 17.33
CA ILE A 271 -6.63 17.50 17.62
C ILE A 271 -6.40 16.43 18.69
N GLN A 272 -7.25 16.38 19.71
CA GLN A 272 -7.26 15.32 20.73
C GLN A 272 -8.50 14.43 20.57
N ILE A 273 -8.32 13.13 20.79
CA ILE A 273 -9.36 12.11 20.64
C ILE A 273 -9.68 11.49 21.99
N PHE A 274 -10.97 11.40 22.33
CA PHE A 274 -11.46 10.86 23.60
C PHE A 274 -12.46 9.75 23.37
N LYS A 275 -12.26 8.60 24.02
CA LYS A 275 -13.27 7.55 24.13
C LYS A 275 -14.24 7.91 25.24
N LEU A 276 -15.49 8.12 24.85
CA LEU A 276 -16.63 8.25 25.74
C LEU A 276 -16.98 6.85 26.28
N THR A 277 -17.32 6.76 27.56
CA THR A 277 -17.75 5.50 28.18
C THR A 277 -18.63 5.77 29.40
N THR A 278 -19.50 4.82 29.74
CA THR A 278 -20.24 4.80 31.01
C THR A 278 -19.45 4.14 32.14
N ASP A 279 -18.30 3.53 31.85
CA ASP A 279 -17.43 2.91 32.84
C ASP A 279 -16.62 3.98 33.61
N THR A 280 -16.36 3.71 34.89
CA THR A 280 -15.46 4.51 35.73
C THR A 280 -13.98 4.20 35.46
N THR A 281 -13.68 3.16 34.69
CA THR A 281 -12.33 2.71 34.33
C THR A 281 -12.09 2.81 32.82
N CYS A 282 -10.87 3.15 32.45
CA CYS A 282 -10.48 3.32 31.05
C CYS A 282 -9.89 2.04 30.46
N ALA A 283 -10.20 1.78 29.19
CA ALA A 283 -9.74 0.60 28.48
C ALA A 283 -8.20 0.58 28.38
N SER A 284 -7.59 -0.61 28.40
CA SER A 284 -6.14 -0.77 28.27
C SER A 284 -5.61 0.00 27.05
N GLY A 285 -4.60 0.85 27.24
CA GLY A 285 -4.06 1.74 26.20
C GLY A 285 -4.67 3.14 26.14
N THR A 286 -5.54 3.52 27.09
CA THR A 286 -6.10 4.88 27.21
C THR A 286 -5.86 5.46 28.61
N SER A 287 -5.84 6.79 28.73
CA SER A 287 -5.60 7.51 29.99
C SER A 287 -6.89 8.14 30.52
N LYS A 288 -7.21 7.96 31.81
CA LYS A 288 -8.43 8.53 32.39
C LYS A 288 -8.28 10.03 32.64
N VAL A 289 -9.21 10.83 32.11
CA VAL A 289 -9.26 12.29 32.31
C VAL A 289 -10.32 12.66 33.36
N VAL A 290 -11.55 12.15 33.19
CA VAL A 290 -12.62 12.21 34.20
C VAL A 290 -13.42 10.91 34.18
N ASP A 291 -14.31 10.69 35.15
CA ASP A 291 -15.22 9.55 35.14
C ASP A 291 -16.03 9.48 33.82
N GLY A 292 -15.87 8.38 33.07
CA GLY A 292 -16.52 8.19 31.79
C GLY A 292 -15.92 8.96 30.59
N VAL A 293 -14.67 9.45 30.68
CA VAL A 293 -13.93 10.02 29.53
C VAL A 293 -12.46 9.61 29.57
N CYS A 294 -12.02 8.94 28.52
CA CYS A 294 -10.68 8.40 28.39
C CYS A 294 -9.96 9.05 27.22
N PHE A 295 -8.83 9.73 27.47
CA PHE A 295 -7.93 10.18 26.43
C PHE A 295 -7.38 8.97 25.65
N VAL A 296 -7.53 9.02 24.33
CA VAL A 296 -7.07 7.98 23.41
C VAL A 296 -5.71 8.36 22.85
N GLU A 297 -5.65 9.45 22.09
CA GLU A 297 -4.50 9.86 21.31
C GLU A 297 -4.66 11.33 20.89
N LYS A 298 -3.62 11.91 20.31
CA LYS A 298 -3.63 13.26 19.75
C LYS A 298 -2.70 13.33 18.55
N PHE A 299 -3.05 14.12 17.55
CA PHE A 299 -2.24 14.34 16.37
C PHE A 299 -2.27 15.82 15.98
N GLY A 300 -1.31 16.24 15.15
CA GLY A 300 -1.10 17.65 14.85
C GLY A 300 -0.03 18.32 15.71
N SER A 301 0.52 19.39 15.15
CA SER A 301 1.45 20.33 15.79
C SER A 301 1.51 21.59 14.95
N LEU A 302 1.99 22.70 15.50
CA LEU A 302 2.14 23.96 14.77
C LEU A 302 2.92 23.80 13.46
N GLY A 303 2.34 24.29 12.36
CA GLY A 303 3.02 24.54 11.08
C GLY A 303 2.19 24.24 9.83
N THR A 304 2.81 24.47 8.67
CA THR A 304 2.14 24.50 7.35
C THR A 304 2.21 23.18 6.56
N SER A 305 2.91 22.16 7.07
CA SER A 305 3.02 20.84 6.43
C SER A 305 1.71 20.05 6.53
N ASP A 306 1.63 18.94 5.80
CA ASP A 306 0.50 18.01 5.88
C ASP A 306 0.43 17.37 7.27
N GLY A 307 -0.76 17.32 7.88
CA GLY A 307 -0.95 16.85 9.26
C GLY A 307 -0.39 17.79 10.34
N LYS A 308 -0.04 19.03 9.97
CA LYS A 308 0.24 20.13 10.89
C LYS A 308 -0.82 21.21 10.76
N PHE A 309 -1.05 21.96 11.83
CA PHE A 309 -2.12 22.96 11.91
C PHE A 309 -1.59 24.31 12.37
N ASP A 310 -2.34 25.36 12.10
CA ASP A 310 -2.20 26.69 12.70
C ASP A 310 -3.61 27.18 13.06
N SER A 311 -3.89 27.26 14.36
CA SER A 311 -5.21 27.55 14.96
C SER A 311 -6.39 26.74 14.36
N PRO A 312 -6.42 25.40 14.46
CA PRO A 312 -7.52 24.60 13.93
C PRO A 312 -8.83 24.88 14.70
N LEU A 313 -9.88 25.32 14.01
CA LEU A 313 -11.17 25.72 14.62
C LEU A 313 -12.32 24.77 14.32
N GLY A 314 -12.58 24.45 13.05
CA GLY A 314 -13.69 23.60 12.61
C GLY A 314 -13.35 22.11 12.55
N LEU A 315 -14.32 21.24 12.87
CA LEU A 315 -14.21 19.78 12.71
C LEU A 315 -15.54 19.17 12.26
N THR A 316 -15.54 18.32 11.23
CA THR A 316 -16.67 17.44 10.90
C THR A 316 -16.21 16.05 10.45
N LEU A 317 -17.12 15.08 10.50
CA LEU A 317 -16.87 13.67 10.18
C LEU A 317 -17.74 13.20 9.02
N ASP A 318 -17.08 12.88 7.91
CA ASP A 318 -17.69 12.10 6.83
C ASP A 318 -17.62 10.61 7.18
N THR A 319 -18.74 10.10 7.70
CA THR A 319 -18.91 8.69 8.04
C THR A 319 -19.07 7.77 6.83
N THR A 320 -19.37 8.32 5.64
CA THR A 320 -19.51 7.57 4.38
C THR A 320 -18.13 7.20 3.85
N HIS A 321 -17.20 8.17 3.78
CA HIS A 321 -15.83 7.95 3.29
C HIS A 321 -14.80 7.68 4.40
N ASN A 322 -15.21 7.72 5.67
CA ASN A 322 -14.34 7.62 6.84
C ASN A 322 -13.26 8.72 6.85
N LEU A 323 -13.68 9.97 6.68
CA LEU A 323 -12.81 11.15 6.72
C LEU A 323 -13.16 12.05 7.92
N LEU A 324 -12.14 12.65 8.53
CA LEU A 324 -12.25 13.79 9.43
C LEU A 324 -11.74 15.01 8.67
N TYR A 325 -12.59 16.01 8.50
CA TYR A 325 -12.20 17.31 7.96
C TYR A 325 -11.84 18.25 9.12
N VAL A 326 -10.78 19.02 8.93
CA VAL A 326 -10.26 20.01 9.90
C VAL A 326 -10.11 21.34 9.19
N ALA A 327 -10.78 22.37 9.70
CA ALA A 327 -10.55 23.74 9.25
C ALA A 327 -9.26 24.25 9.91
N ASP A 328 -8.22 24.42 9.10
CA ASP A 328 -6.87 24.78 9.49
C ASP A 328 -6.71 26.29 9.27
N THR A 329 -7.35 27.05 10.17
CA THR A 329 -7.81 28.43 9.99
C THR A 329 -6.71 29.39 9.54
N ASP A 330 -5.61 29.48 10.30
CA ASP A 330 -4.56 30.47 10.03
C ASP A 330 -3.69 30.04 8.82
N ASN A 331 -3.72 28.75 8.46
CA ASN A 331 -3.18 28.24 7.20
C ASN A 331 -4.14 28.45 6.00
N SER A 332 -5.36 28.96 6.22
CA SER A 332 -6.38 29.25 5.20
C SER A 332 -6.70 28.07 4.28
N ARG A 333 -6.92 26.89 4.86
CA ARG A 333 -7.19 25.63 4.15
C ARG A 333 -8.05 24.67 4.98
N ILE A 334 -8.62 23.66 4.33
CA ILE A 334 -9.19 22.48 4.97
C ILE A 334 -8.23 21.31 4.77
N GLN A 335 -8.03 20.48 5.80
CA GLN A 335 -7.31 19.21 5.70
C GLN A 335 -8.22 18.02 6.00
N ALA A 336 -8.14 16.98 5.17
CA ALA A 336 -8.89 15.75 5.29
C ALA A 336 -7.99 14.60 5.79
N PHE A 337 -8.44 13.86 6.80
CA PHE A 337 -7.72 12.75 7.42
C PHE A 337 -8.53 11.46 7.31
N THR A 338 -7.92 10.40 6.77
CA THR A 338 -8.54 9.07 6.76
C THR A 338 -8.56 8.48 8.16
N LEU A 339 -9.76 8.17 8.62
CA LEU A 339 -10.04 7.51 9.88
C LEU A 339 -9.86 6.02 9.70
N VAL A 340 -8.81 5.49 10.32
CA VAL A 340 -8.52 4.06 10.28
C VAL A 340 -9.44 3.32 11.25
N SER A 341 -10.48 2.68 10.72
CA SER A 341 -11.47 1.90 11.48
C SER A 341 -10.81 0.67 12.14
N ALA A 342 -10.17 0.90 13.30
CA ALA A 342 -9.36 -0.08 14.01
C ALA A 342 -10.21 -1.12 14.75
N SER A 343 -11.02 -1.92 14.04
CA SER A 343 -12.00 -2.83 14.65
C SER A 343 -12.11 -4.23 14.04
N GLN A 344 -11.16 -4.65 13.19
CA GLN A 344 -11.20 -5.98 12.59
C GLN A 344 -10.28 -6.99 13.32
N THR A 345 -10.87 -8.13 13.68
CA THR A 345 -10.10 -9.34 14.03
C THR A 345 -9.45 -9.91 12.78
N PRO A 346 -8.43 -10.79 12.90
CA PRO A 346 -7.67 -11.23 11.74
C PRO A 346 -8.50 -11.99 10.69
N GLY A 347 -8.08 -11.86 9.43
CA GLY A 347 -8.53 -12.75 8.36
C GLY A 347 -8.13 -14.22 8.61
N PRO A 348 -8.62 -15.15 7.78
CA PRO A 348 -8.34 -16.57 7.95
C PRO A 348 -6.88 -16.89 7.55
N PRO A 349 -6.12 -17.64 8.37
CA PRO A 349 -4.80 -18.16 7.99
C PRO A 349 -4.86 -18.94 6.68
N LYS A 350 -3.82 -18.78 5.85
CA LYS A 350 -3.79 -19.30 4.48
C LYS A 350 -3.01 -20.61 4.40
N ASN A 351 -3.26 -21.36 3.32
CA ASN A 351 -2.45 -22.51 2.92
C ASN A 351 -2.14 -23.53 4.03
N LEU A 352 -3.11 -23.79 4.93
CA LEU A 352 -2.99 -24.80 5.98
C LEU A 352 -2.68 -26.17 5.34
N LYS A 353 -1.52 -26.72 5.72
CA LYS A 353 -1.02 -28.04 5.32
C LYS A 353 -0.75 -28.86 6.57
N THR A 354 -1.19 -30.12 6.56
CA THR A 354 -1.02 -31.05 7.68
C THR A 354 -0.29 -32.30 7.20
N SER A 355 0.87 -32.60 7.78
CA SER A 355 1.74 -33.71 7.38
C SER A 355 2.01 -34.65 8.57
N PRO A 356 2.00 -35.98 8.37
CA PRO A 356 2.44 -36.91 9.40
C PRO A 356 3.96 -36.75 9.59
N VAL A 357 4.43 -36.85 10.84
CA VAL A 357 5.86 -36.88 11.15
C VAL A 357 6.25 -38.08 12.01
N SER A 358 5.28 -38.72 12.68
CA SER A 358 5.44 -40.01 13.35
C SER A 358 4.09 -40.77 13.37
N PRO A 359 4.05 -42.02 13.89
CA PRO A 359 2.80 -42.74 14.12
C PRO A 359 1.85 -42.03 15.09
N THR A 360 2.37 -41.15 15.95
CA THR A 360 1.61 -40.47 17.01
C THR A 360 1.67 -38.94 16.93
N SER A 361 2.21 -38.37 15.85
CA SER A 361 2.30 -36.91 15.71
C SER A 361 2.22 -36.38 14.27
N VAL A 362 1.67 -35.17 14.17
CA VAL A 362 1.38 -34.44 12.94
C VAL A 362 1.93 -33.02 13.06
N LEU A 363 2.63 -32.57 12.02
CA LEU A 363 3.03 -31.18 11.86
C LEU A 363 1.96 -30.42 11.06
N LEU A 364 1.49 -29.31 11.63
CA LEU A 364 0.68 -28.30 10.97
C LEU A 364 1.61 -27.16 10.52
N THR A 365 1.37 -26.65 9.32
CA THR A 365 2.03 -25.46 8.76
C THR A 365 1.02 -24.61 8.02
N TRP A 366 1.15 -23.30 8.09
CA TRP A 366 0.26 -22.35 7.40
C TRP A 366 1.03 -21.08 7.00
N GLU A 367 0.33 -20.19 6.32
CA GLU A 367 0.77 -18.83 6.02
C GLU A 367 -0.10 -17.85 6.82
N GLU A 368 0.49 -16.73 7.22
CA GLU A 368 -0.23 -15.67 7.92
C GLU A 368 -1.41 -15.15 7.06
N PRO A 369 -2.52 -14.70 7.67
CA PRO A 369 -3.55 -14.00 6.92
C PRO A 369 -2.98 -12.73 6.28
N ILE A 370 -3.56 -12.31 5.15
CA ILE A 370 -3.34 -10.92 4.70
C ILE A 370 -4.03 -10.02 5.70
N LEU A 371 -3.24 -9.22 6.42
CA LEU A 371 -3.73 -8.12 7.24
C LEU A 371 -4.09 -6.95 6.33
N SER A 372 -5.15 -6.21 6.66
CA SER A 372 -5.26 -4.84 6.17
C SER A 372 -4.11 -4.02 6.75
N THR A 373 -3.73 -2.93 6.08
CA THR A 373 -2.67 -2.01 6.55
C THR A 373 -2.93 -1.43 7.95
N SER A 374 -4.18 -1.50 8.42
CA SER A 374 -4.68 -1.01 9.72
C SER A 374 -5.01 -2.11 10.74
N ALA A 375 -4.89 -3.40 10.40
CA ALA A 375 -5.22 -4.48 11.33
C ALA A 375 -4.10 -4.69 12.37
N PRO A 376 -4.40 -4.78 13.68
CA PRO A 376 -3.39 -5.05 14.69
C PRO A 376 -2.65 -6.37 14.43
N ALA A 377 -1.34 -6.35 14.67
CA ALA A 377 -0.45 -7.48 14.43
C ALA A 377 -0.89 -8.77 15.15
N ILE A 378 -0.59 -9.91 14.54
CA ILE A 378 -0.89 -11.22 15.11
C ILE A 378 -0.10 -11.43 16.40
N THR A 379 -0.80 -11.86 17.46
CA THR A 379 -0.22 -12.18 18.77
C THR A 379 -0.18 -13.68 19.03
N GLY A 380 -0.96 -14.47 18.29
CA GLY A 380 -1.03 -15.92 18.43
C GLY A 380 -2.05 -16.55 17.48
N TYR A 381 -2.28 -17.85 17.66
CA TYR A 381 -3.22 -18.65 16.87
C TYR A 381 -4.05 -19.57 17.77
N LYS A 382 -5.33 -19.75 17.44
CA LYS A 382 -6.19 -20.81 18.01
C LYS A 382 -6.17 -22.00 17.05
N ILE A 383 -5.99 -23.21 17.56
CA ILE A 383 -6.03 -24.44 16.76
C ILE A 383 -7.16 -25.33 17.26
N GLU A 384 -8.00 -25.78 16.32
CA GLU A 384 -9.07 -26.72 16.56
C GLU A 384 -8.91 -27.96 15.68
N TYR A 385 -9.40 -29.10 16.17
CA TYR A 385 -9.36 -30.36 15.45
C TYR A 385 -10.62 -31.19 15.66
N LYS A 386 -10.86 -32.16 14.78
CA LYS A 386 -11.84 -33.22 14.95
C LYS A 386 -11.35 -34.54 14.38
N THR A 387 -11.92 -35.64 14.85
CA THR A 387 -11.75 -36.98 14.27
C THR A 387 -12.94 -37.28 13.36
N ALA A 388 -13.46 -38.53 13.33
CA ALA A 388 -14.64 -38.90 12.55
C ALA A 388 -15.97 -38.27 13.04
N THR A 389 -15.92 -37.44 14.09
CA THR A 389 -17.04 -36.65 14.61
C THR A 389 -17.33 -35.42 13.74
N THR A 390 -18.55 -34.88 13.82
CA THR A 390 -18.91 -33.64 13.09
C THR A 390 -18.36 -32.37 13.75
N ALA A 391 -18.33 -32.33 15.09
CA ALA A 391 -17.90 -31.18 15.90
C ALA A 391 -16.37 -31.08 16.06
N TYR A 392 -15.86 -29.85 16.10
CA TYR A 392 -14.48 -29.50 16.43
C TYR A 392 -14.28 -29.33 17.94
N ALA A 393 -13.10 -29.71 18.42
CA ALA A 393 -12.60 -29.47 19.76
C ALA A 393 -11.38 -28.54 19.72
N VAL A 394 -11.23 -27.68 20.74
CA VAL A 394 -10.07 -26.80 20.90
C VAL A 394 -8.85 -27.64 21.31
N LEU A 395 -7.80 -27.60 20.49
CA LEU A 395 -6.49 -28.15 20.84
C LEU A 395 -5.68 -27.14 21.66
N ILE A 396 -5.61 -25.90 21.18
CA ILE A 396 -4.99 -24.79 21.89
C ILE A 396 -5.83 -23.53 21.67
N ALA A 397 -6.13 -22.82 22.76
CA ALA A 397 -6.93 -21.60 22.72
C ALA A 397 -6.15 -20.41 22.14
N ASP A 398 -4.84 -20.35 22.43
CA ASP A 398 -3.90 -19.33 21.98
C ASP A 398 -2.47 -19.89 22.07
N THR A 399 -1.72 -19.90 20.96
CA THR A 399 -0.30 -20.28 20.92
C THR A 399 0.63 -19.29 21.60
N LYS A 400 0.21 -18.03 21.78
CA LYS A 400 1.06 -16.90 22.25
C LYS A 400 2.36 -16.75 21.44
N SER A 401 2.31 -17.10 20.16
CA SER A 401 3.43 -17.09 19.24
C SER A 401 2.95 -16.87 17.81
N THR A 402 3.67 -16.03 17.07
CA THR A 402 3.49 -15.78 15.63
C THR A 402 4.01 -16.90 14.74
N SER A 403 4.61 -17.96 15.31
CA SER A 403 5.12 -19.11 14.55
C SER A 403 4.02 -19.77 13.72
N THR A 404 4.17 -19.85 12.40
CA THR A 404 3.17 -20.42 11.47
C THR A 404 3.25 -21.95 11.35
N SER A 405 3.66 -22.62 12.43
CA SER A 405 3.79 -24.07 12.52
C SER A 405 3.49 -24.58 13.93
N PHE A 406 2.86 -25.75 14.03
CA PHE A 406 2.54 -26.39 15.31
C PHE A 406 2.66 -27.91 15.20
N LEU A 407 3.24 -28.56 16.21
CA LEU A 407 3.33 -30.03 16.29
C LEU A 407 2.24 -30.54 17.24
N HIS A 408 1.33 -31.37 16.74
CA HIS A 408 0.34 -32.07 17.56
C HIS A 408 0.81 -33.50 17.81
N GLU A 409 1.00 -33.86 19.07
CA GLU A 409 1.49 -35.16 19.55
C GLU A 409 0.41 -35.95 20.30
N GLY A 410 0.68 -37.22 20.60
CA GLY A 410 -0.26 -38.09 21.33
C GLY A 410 -1.42 -38.64 20.50
N LEU A 411 -1.26 -38.66 19.17
CA LEU A 411 -2.29 -39.08 18.22
C LEU A 411 -2.37 -40.61 18.08
N ASP A 412 -3.54 -41.09 17.68
CA ASP A 412 -3.82 -42.49 17.36
C ASP A 412 -3.64 -42.69 15.84
N SER A 413 -2.72 -43.58 15.47
CA SER A 413 -2.39 -43.91 14.07
C SER A 413 -3.55 -44.54 13.28
N SER A 414 -4.64 -44.96 13.95
CA SER A 414 -5.85 -45.46 13.30
C SER A 414 -6.76 -44.33 12.79
N ASN A 415 -6.71 -43.15 13.41
CA ASN A 415 -7.67 -42.06 13.21
C ASN A 415 -7.23 -41.03 12.15
N THR A 416 -8.20 -40.44 11.46
CA THR A 416 -7.97 -39.26 10.60
C THR A 416 -8.37 -38.02 11.37
N TYR A 417 -7.45 -37.05 11.44
CA TYR A 417 -7.61 -35.79 12.15
C TYR A 417 -7.78 -34.66 11.14
N THR A 418 -8.80 -33.83 11.33
CA THR A 418 -9.09 -32.66 10.49
C THR A 418 -8.94 -31.40 11.32
N TYR A 419 -8.14 -30.45 10.84
CA TYR A 419 -7.72 -29.26 11.56
C TYR A 419 -8.26 -27.98 10.93
N GLN A 420 -8.44 -26.94 11.74
CA GLN A 420 -8.65 -25.56 11.31
C GLN A 420 -7.91 -24.61 12.26
N ILE A 421 -7.40 -23.49 11.74
CA ILE A 421 -6.59 -22.53 12.51
C ILE A 421 -7.19 -21.14 12.37
N TYR A 422 -7.16 -20.37 13.46
CA TYR A 422 -7.61 -18.99 13.52
C TYR A 422 -6.43 -18.14 13.95
N ALA A 423 -6.24 -16.97 13.34
CA ALA A 423 -5.28 -15.98 13.83
C ALA A 423 -5.90 -15.13 14.96
N ILE A 424 -5.08 -14.68 15.89
CA ILE A 424 -5.48 -13.86 17.05
C ILE A 424 -4.67 -12.57 17.02
N ASN A 425 -5.33 -11.43 17.23
CA ASN A 425 -4.68 -10.15 17.51
C ASN A 425 -5.31 -9.48 18.75
N SER A 426 -4.92 -8.24 19.04
CA SER A 426 -5.43 -7.47 20.19
C SER A 426 -6.93 -7.11 20.14
N LYS A 427 -7.63 -7.39 19.03
CA LYS A 427 -9.10 -7.26 18.90
C LYS A 427 -9.83 -8.59 19.10
N GLY A 428 -9.12 -9.73 19.05
CA GLY A 428 -9.68 -11.06 19.33
C GLY A 428 -9.28 -12.13 18.32
N THR A 429 -10.03 -13.24 18.35
CA THR A 429 -9.86 -14.35 17.40
C THR A 429 -10.57 -14.03 16.07
N GLY A 430 -9.87 -14.27 14.97
CA GLY A 430 -10.35 -14.08 13.60
C GLY A 430 -11.30 -15.17 13.11
N THR A 431 -11.36 -15.32 11.78
CA THR A 431 -12.10 -16.41 11.11
C THR A 431 -11.23 -17.67 10.88
N PRO A 432 -11.81 -18.87 10.73
CA PRO A 432 -11.04 -20.09 10.51
C PRO A 432 -10.45 -20.18 9.10
N SER A 433 -9.26 -20.76 9.01
CA SER A 433 -8.69 -21.27 7.77
C SER A 433 -9.61 -22.29 7.09
N SER A 434 -9.39 -22.55 5.80
CA SER A 434 -9.85 -23.81 5.21
C SER A 434 -9.28 -24.99 6.00
N SER A 435 -10.05 -26.07 6.12
CA SER A 435 -9.63 -27.23 6.91
C SER A 435 -8.68 -28.15 6.14
N SER A 436 -7.79 -28.82 6.86
CA SER A 436 -6.86 -29.81 6.31
C SER A 436 -6.92 -31.11 7.12
N SER A 437 -6.98 -32.24 6.41
CA SER A 437 -7.10 -33.57 7.02
C SER A 437 -5.84 -34.40 6.81
N VAL A 438 -5.43 -35.13 7.86
CA VAL A 438 -4.31 -36.06 7.82
C VAL A 438 -4.52 -37.22 8.78
N LYS A 439 -3.98 -38.38 8.43
CA LYS A 439 -3.85 -39.55 9.29
C LYS A 439 -2.37 -39.67 9.69
N PRO A 440 -2.02 -39.80 10.99
CA PRO A 440 -0.65 -40.09 11.40
C PRO A 440 -0.14 -41.35 10.71
N ALA A 441 1.16 -41.41 10.42
CA ALA A 441 1.73 -42.45 9.58
C ALA A 441 3.14 -42.83 10.04
N GLU A 442 3.49 -44.10 9.88
CA GLU A 442 4.82 -44.59 10.16
C GLU A 442 5.84 -44.06 9.15
N THR A 443 7.04 -43.76 9.63
CA THR A 443 8.21 -43.58 8.77
C THR A 443 8.62 -44.93 8.18
N THR A 444 9.30 -44.94 7.04
CA THR A 444 9.88 -46.20 6.54
C THR A 444 10.96 -46.69 7.50
N VAL A 445 11.05 -48.01 7.68
CA VAL A 445 12.06 -48.64 8.54
C VAL A 445 13.40 -48.82 7.79
N PRO A 446 14.54 -49.01 8.49
CA PRO A 446 15.76 -49.51 7.85
C PRO A 446 15.49 -50.81 7.10
N SER A 447 15.99 -50.92 5.88
CA SER A 447 15.64 -52.02 4.97
C SER A 447 16.87 -52.84 4.58
N GLY A 448 16.66 -54.06 4.07
CA GLY A 448 17.74 -54.92 3.62
C GLY A 448 18.74 -55.28 4.72
N LEU A 449 18.29 -55.46 5.97
CA LEU A 449 19.17 -55.93 7.05
C LEU A 449 19.67 -57.33 6.69
N LEU A 450 20.99 -57.47 6.66
CA LEU A 450 21.71 -58.72 6.47
C LEU A 450 22.56 -59.02 7.72
N ALA A 451 22.65 -60.31 8.07
CA ALA A 451 23.51 -60.81 9.14
C ALA A 451 24.48 -61.84 8.55
N THR A 452 25.79 -61.57 8.65
CA THR A 452 26.84 -62.43 8.10
C THR A 452 27.77 -62.88 9.23
N ALA A 453 27.92 -64.18 9.44
CA ALA A 453 28.90 -64.70 10.38
C ALA A 453 30.32 -64.59 9.80
N ILE A 454 31.16 -63.77 10.44
CA ILE A 454 32.52 -63.44 9.98
C ILE A 454 33.62 -64.12 10.81
N SER A 455 33.27 -64.70 11.95
CA SER A 455 34.16 -65.53 12.75
C SER A 455 33.34 -66.52 13.59
N PRO A 456 33.96 -67.47 14.31
CA PRO A 456 33.26 -68.35 15.24
C PRO A 456 32.53 -67.62 16.39
N ASN A 457 32.84 -66.35 16.64
CA ASN A 457 32.26 -65.55 17.73
C ASN A 457 31.77 -64.14 17.29
N GLN A 458 31.67 -63.86 15.99
CA GLN A 458 31.27 -62.56 15.45
C GLN A 458 30.27 -62.65 14.29
N ILE A 459 29.29 -61.75 14.28
CA ILE A 459 28.36 -61.51 13.18
C ILE A 459 28.45 -60.04 12.78
N ARG A 460 28.68 -59.77 11.49
CA ARG A 460 28.61 -58.44 10.88
C ARG A 460 27.21 -58.22 10.32
N LEU A 461 26.61 -57.11 10.73
CA LEU A 461 25.32 -56.60 10.26
C LEU A 461 25.55 -55.48 9.24
N SER A 462 24.70 -55.41 8.22
CA SER A 462 24.63 -54.30 7.27
C SER A 462 23.19 -54.04 6.84
N TRP A 463 22.81 -52.79 6.62
CA TRP A 463 21.46 -52.39 6.22
C TRP A 463 21.45 -51.16 5.31
N GLN A 464 20.28 -50.78 4.84
CA GLN A 464 20.00 -49.53 4.13
C GLN A 464 19.20 -48.58 5.03
N ALA A 465 19.38 -47.28 4.82
CA ALA A 465 18.61 -46.25 5.51
C ALA A 465 17.10 -46.31 5.16
N PRO A 466 16.22 -45.82 6.05
CA PRO A 466 14.88 -45.37 5.69
C PRO A 466 14.88 -44.53 4.40
N SER A 467 13.97 -44.82 3.48
CA SER A 467 13.78 -44.06 2.23
C SER A 467 12.89 -42.82 2.42
N ASN A 468 12.09 -42.80 3.48
CA ASN A 468 11.25 -41.67 3.89
C ASN A 468 11.20 -41.53 5.42
N THR A 469 11.68 -40.39 5.91
CA THR A 469 11.65 -39.96 7.32
C THR A 469 10.75 -38.74 7.55
N PHE A 470 9.88 -38.39 6.59
CA PHE A 470 9.07 -37.16 6.59
C PHE A 470 9.89 -35.88 6.84
N GLY A 471 11.07 -35.80 6.21
CA GLY A 471 11.99 -34.68 6.37
C GLY A 471 12.82 -34.70 7.65
N GLN A 472 12.63 -35.69 8.53
CA GLN A 472 13.41 -35.80 9.77
C GLN A 472 14.84 -36.29 9.51
N SER A 473 15.82 -35.61 10.10
CA SER A 473 17.21 -36.05 10.14
C SER A 473 17.34 -37.38 10.88
N ILE A 474 18.07 -38.33 10.29
CA ILE A 474 18.53 -39.53 11.01
C ILE A 474 19.69 -39.10 11.90
N GLY A 475 19.58 -39.32 13.21
CA GLY A 475 20.67 -39.12 14.18
C GLY A 475 21.58 -40.34 14.31
N GLY A 476 21.06 -41.54 14.02
CA GLY A 476 21.80 -42.80 14.14
C GLY A 476 20.91 -44.02 13.92
N TYR A 477 21.43 -45.20 14.23
CA TYR A 477 20.66 -46.44 14.26
C TYR A 477 20.83 -47.16 15.59
N THR A 478 19.78 -47.80 16.07
CA THR A 478 19.77 -48.66 17.27
C THR A 478 19.73 -50.12 16.83
N ILE A 479 20.69 -50.92 17.31
CA ILE A 479 20.89 -52.32 16.91
C ILE A 479 20.41 -53.21 18.06
N GLN A 480 19.49 -54.14 17.78
CA GLN A 480 18.90 -55.00 18.80
C GLN A 480 18.96 -56.47 18.41
N ARG A 481 19.10 -57.35 19.42
CA ARG A 481 18.97 -58.80 19.29
C ARG A 481 17.57 -59.24 19.70
N VAL A 482 16.94 -60.06 18.88
CA VAL A 482 15.66 -60.69 19.21
C VAL A 482 15.92 -61.81 20.23
N VAL A 483 15.25 -61.75 21.38
CA VAL A 483 15.33 -62.78 22.45
C VAL A 483 14.00 -63.45 22.77
N GLY A 484 12.89 -62.90 22.25
CA GLY A 484 11.56 -63.51 22.24
C GLY A 484 10.67 -62.81 21.21
N PRO A 485 9.41 -63.27 21.00
CA PRO A 485 8.44 -62.55 20.19
C PRO A 485 8.26 -61.13 20.74
N ASP A 486 8.62 -60.13 19.93
CA ASP A 486 8.64 -58.70 20.29
C ASP A 486 9.46 -58.32 21.55
N VAL A 487 10.39 -59.19 21.98
CA VAL A 487 11.34 -58.90 23.07
C VAL A 487 12.75 -58.75 22.51
N TYR A 488 13.35 -57.60 22.76
CA TYR A 488 14.59 -57.14 22.12
C TYR A 488 15.64 -56.68 23.15
N ASP A 489 16.83 -57.28 23.11
CA ASP A 489 18.00 -56.78 23.84
C ASP A 489 18.69 -55.68 23.02
N ASN A 490 18.94 -54.51 23.60
CA ASN A 490 19.75 -53.48 22.94
C ASN A 490 21.23 -53.87 22.94
N LEU A 491 21.87 -53.87 21.78
CA LEU A 491 23.29 -54.22 21.61
C LEU A 491 24.20 -53.00 21.40
N GLY A 492 23.63 -51.83 21.12
CA GLY A 492 24.37 -50.59 20.85
C GLY A 492 23.75 -49.75 19.75
N SER A 493 24.46 -48.70 19.35
CA SER A 493 24.02 -47.76 18.32
C SER A 493 25.16 -47.32 17.41
N THR A 494 24.79 -46.72 16.27
CA THR A 494 25.71 -46.13 15.29
C THR A 494 25.32 -44.68 15.00
N ASN A 495 26.23 -43.89 14.42
CA ASN A 495 25.93 -42.54 13.94
C ASN A 495 25.09 -42.58 12.64
N SER A 496 24.56 -41.43 12.24
CA SER A 496 23.66 -41.26 11.09
C SER A 496 24.15 -41.78 9.73
N LYS A 497 25.46 -41.93 9.53
CA LYS A 497 26.06 -42.38 8.26
C LYS A 497 26.53 -43.83 8.27
N THR A 498 26.59 -44.48 9.43
CA THR A 498 27.16 -45.84 9.56
C THR A 498 26.05 -46.88 9.54
N THR A 499 25.88 -47.54 8.39
CA THR A 499 24.85 -48.58 8.19
C THR A 499 25.37 -50.03 8.37
N THR A 500 26.37 -50.20 9.25
CA THR A 500 27.01 -51.49 9.56
C THR A 500 27.34 -51.62 11.03
N TYR A 501 27.25 -52.83 11.61
CA TYR A 501 27.61 -53.09 13.01
C TYR A 501 28.14 -54.51 13.21
N THR A 502 29.24 -54.68 13.96
CA THR A 502 29.79 -56.01 14.29
C THR A 502 29.40 -56.39 15.71
N VAL A 503 28.62 -57.46 15.82
CA VAL A 503 28.26 -58.09 17.10
C VAL A 503 29.35 -59.09 17.48
N ASN A 504 29.87 -58.96 18.70
CA ASN A 504 31.01 -59.74 19.22
C ASN A 504 30.58 -60.71 20.33
N ASN A 505 31.51 -61.55 20.78
CA ASN A 505 31.35 -62.46 21.93
C ASN A 505 30.17 -63.44 21.81
N LEU A 506 29.89 -63.90 20.58
CA LEU A 506 28.86 -64.87 20.28
C LEU A 506 29.35 -66.30 20.54
N THR A 507 28.41 -67.19 20.89
CA THR A 507 28.69 -68.61 21.05
C THR A 507 28.62 -69.32 19.71
N THR A 508 29.64 -70.11 19.39
CA THR A 508 29.68 -70.95 18.20
C THR A 508 28.47 -71.89 18.13
N ASP A 509 27.98 -72.15 16.92
CA ASP A 509 26.84 -73.01 16.57
C ASP A 509 25.48 -72.59 17.17
N LYS A 510 25.40 -71.43 17.81
CA LYS A 510 24.13 -70.82 18.27
C LYS A 510 23.57 -69.86 17.22
N SER A 511 22.27 -69.97 16.92
CA SER A 511 21.58 -68.99 16.07
C SER A 511 21.29 -67.69 16.82
N TYR A 512 21.51 -66.57 16.15
CA TYR A 512 21.19 -65.22 16.63
C TYR A 512 20.37 -64.48 15.57
N SER A 513 19.36 -63.73 16.03
CA SER A 513 18.47 -62.92 15.20
C SER A 513 18.54 -61.45 15.63
N PHE A 514 18.50 -60.53 14.67
CA PHE A 514 18.71 -59.10 14.89
C PHE A 514 17.69 -58.26 14.12
N VAL A 515 17.44 -57.06 14.65
CA VAL A 515 16.70 -55.97 13.99
C VAL A 515 17.42 -54.65 14.18
N VAL A 516 17.17 -53.68 13.31
CA VAL A 516 17.71 -52.32 13.39
C VAL A 516 16.57 -51.30 13.27
N ARG A 517 16.57 -50.29 14.14
CA ARG A 517 15.69 -49.11 14.07
C ARG A 517 16.53 -47.88 13.74
N ALA A 518 16.01 -46.93 12.96
CA ALA A 518 16.66 -45.62 12.79
C ALA A 518 16.19 -44.65 13.88
N ASN A 519 17.11 -43.84 14.39
CA ASN A 519 16.84 -42.79 15.36
C ASN A 519 16.63 -41.49 14.58
N ILE A 520 15.47 -40.86 14.74
CA ILE A 520 15.04 -39.64 14.05
C ILE A 520 14.70 -38.54 15.07
N GLY A 521 14.53 -37.30 14.62
CA GLY A 521 14.31 -36.13 15.50
C GLY A 521 13.21 -36.28 16.57
N TYR A 522 12.17 -37.06 16.28
CA TYR A 522 11.03 -37.31 17.18
C TYR A 522 10.94 -38.74 17.74
N GLY A 523 11.99 -39.57 17.64
CA GLY A 523 11.99 -40.91 18.25
C GLY A 523 12.78 -41.96 17.45
N VAL A 524 12.26 -43.19 17.40
CA VAL A 524 12.81 -44.29 16.60
C VAL A 524 11.78 -44.83 15.61
N THR A 525 12.22 -45.36 14.48
CA THR A 525 11.36 -46.09 13.54
C THR A 525 10.89 -47.42 14.12
N GLU A 526 9.92 -48.05 13.47
CA GLU A 526 9.69 -49.49 13.60
C GLU A 526 10.91 -50.33 13.14
N PRO A 527 11.00 -51.61 13.52
CA PRO A 527 12.19 -52.41 13.29
C PRO A 527 12.30 -52.81 11.82
N SER A 528 13.52 -52.97 11.35
CA SER A 528 13.81 -53.58 10.06
C SER A 528 13.25 -55.00 9.95
N ASN A 529 13.36 -55.58 8.75
CA ASN A 529 13.29 -57.04 8.63
C ASN A 529 14.24 -57.72 9.64
N THR A 530 13.81 -58.84 10.21
CA THR A 530 14.69 -59.67 11.04
C THR A 530 15.74 -60.34 10.16
N ALA A 531 17.00 -60.34 10.61
CA ALA A 531 18.09 -61.07 9.97
C ALA A 531 18.77 -62.00 10.96
N SER A 532 19.12 -63.21 10.53
CA SER A 532 19.68 -64.25 11.41
C SER A 532 20.94 -64.87 10.84
N ALA A 533 21.90 -65.22 11.70
CA ALA A 533 23.07 -66.00 11.32
C ALA A 533 23.54 -66.91 12.48
N ILE A 534 24.28 -67.96 12.11
CA ILE A 534 24.90 -68.93 13.02
C ILE A 534 26.42 -68.82 12.81
N PRO A 535 27.20 -68.34 13.80
CA PRO A 535 28.65 -68.32 13.70
C PRO A 535 29.19 -69.73 13.98
N LYS A 536 30.10 -70.22 13.13
CA LYS A 536 30.64 -71.59 13.18
C LYS A 536 32.15 -71.57 13.30
N THR A 537 32.75 -72.68 13.72
CA THR A 537 34.22 -72.84 13.72
C THR A 537 34.88 -72.57 12.36
N THR A 538 34.12 -72.76 11.27
CA THR A 538 34.53 -72.50 9.88
C THR A 538 34.11 -71.13 9.34
N SER A 539 33.43 -70.29 10.13
CA SER A 539 33.12 -68.91 9.74
C SER A 539 34.42 -68.10 9.68
N VAL A 540 34.68 -67.50 8.52
CA VAL A 540 35.83 -66.64 8.26
C VAL A 540 35.36 -65.37 7.55
N ASP A 541 36.00 -64.24 7.83
CA ASP A 541 35.64 -62.96 7.21
C ASP A 541 36.18 -62.95 5.78
N VAL A 542 35.36 -63.47 4.85
CA VAL A 542 35.65 -63.38 3.42
C VAL A 542 35.54 -61.91 3.02
N PRO A 543 36.61 -61.29 2.49
CA PRO A 543 36.52 -59.95 1.94
C PRO A 543 35.53 -59.97 0.77
N GLN A 544 34.33 -59.42 0.99
CA GLN A 544 33.37 -59.23 -0.09
C GLN A 544 33.90 -58.13 -1.01
N THR A 545 34.56 -58.54 -2.09
CA THR A 545 34.29 -57.89 -3.37
C THR A 545 32.78 -57.91 -3.58
N GLN A 546 32.18 -56.81 -4.04
CA GLN A 546 30.75 -56.77 -4.29
C GLN A 546 30.38 -57.67 -5.48
N THR A 547 30.17 -58.95 -5.20
CA THR A 547 29.53 -59.91 -6.11
C THR A 547 28.11 -60.15 -5.62
N SER A 548 27.16 -59.52 -6.30
CA SER A 548 25.72 -59.52 -6.00
C SER A 548 25.10 -60.91 -6.20
N SER A 549 25.24 -61.81 -5.22
CA SER A 549 24.62 -63.15 -5.28
C SER A 549 24.16 -63.69 -3.93
N ASN A 550 23.40 -62.87 -3.19
CA ASN A 550 22.09 -63.30 -2.74
C ASN A 550 21.11 -62.25 -3.25
N SER A 551 20.50 -62.50 -4.41
CA SER A 551 19.65 -61.52 -5.08
C SER A 551 18.38 -61.25 -4.28
N ALA A 552 18.43 -60.25 -3.39
CA ALA A 552 17.28 -59.37 -3.22
C ALA A 552 16.98 -58.85 -4.63
N VAL A 553 15.96 -59.42 -5.27
CA VAL A 553 15.69 -59.15 -6.69
C VAL A 553 15.47 -57.65 -6.82
N ILE A 554 16.26 -57.00 -7.66
CA ILE A 554 16.10 -55.59 -7.99
C ILE A 554 14.75 -55.49 -8.71
N GLN A 555 13.76 -54.92 -8.04
CA GLN A 555 12.38 -54.83 -8.52
C GLN A 555 12.12 -53.42 -9.02
N ILE A 556 11.23 -53.30 -10.00
CA ILE A 556 10.72 -52.00 -10.41
C ILE A 556 9.95 -51.38 -9.23
N SER A 557 10.17 -50.09 -8.97
CA SER A 557 9.48 -49.35 -7.91
C SER A 557 7.96 -49.30 -8.11
N SER A 558 7.20 -48.96 -7.07
CA SER A 558 5.77 -48.67 -7.21
C SER A 558 5.56 -47.30 -7.93
N PRO A 559 4.36 -46.97 -8.42
CA PRO A 559 4.13 -45.66 -9.02
C PRO A 559 4.23 -44.53 -7.98
N PRO A 560 4.62 -43.31 -8.38
CA PRO A 560 4.44 -42.09 -7.57
C PRO A 560 2.95 -41.91 -7.22
N ILE A 561 2.67 -41.30 -6.07
CA ILE A 561 1.30 -41.12 -5.57
C ILE A 561 0.97 -39.64 -5.36
N LYS A 562 -0.32 -39.30 -5.33
CA LYS A 562 -0.84 -37.94 -5.07
C LYS A 562 -0.26 -36.87 -6.04
N LEU A 563 -0.23 -37.16 -7.34
CA LEU A 563 0.13 -36.16 -8.34
C LEU A 563 -0.93 -35.05 -8.40
N THR A 564 -0.50 -33.79 -8.26
CA THR A 564 -1.29 -32.57 -8.41
C THR A 564 -0.68 -31.64 -9.45
N ALA A 565 -1.47 -30.69 -9.96
CA ALA A 565 -1.06 -29.68 -10.93
C ALA A 565 -1.73 -28.34 -10.62
N THR A 566 -0.92 -27.27 -10.52
CA THR A 566 -1.38 -25.91 -10.23
C THR A 566 -0.98 -24.99 -11.38
N THR A 567 -1.93 -24.25 -11.94
CA THR A 567 -1.69 -23.22 -12.96
C THR A 567 -1.14 -21.95 -12.31
N THR A 568 0.01 -21.46 -12.77
CA THR A 568 0.64 -20.22 -12.26
C THR A 568 0.59 -19.06 -13.25
N SER A 569 0.40 -19.35 -14.54
CA SER A 569 0.07 -18.38 -15.61
C SER A 569 -0.66 -19.12 -16.74
N SER A 570 -1.11 -18.43 -17.79
CA SER A 570 -1.63 -19.11 -18.99
C SER A 570 -0.58 -19.95 -19.75
N THR A 571 0.71 -19.75 -19.43
CA THR A 571 1.87 -20.44 -20.05
C THR A 571 2.63 -21.39 -19.11
N GLN A 572 2.25 -21.50 -17.83
CA GLN A 572 2.95 -22.35 -16.84
C GLN A 572 2.01 -23.15 -15.91
N ILE A 573 2.35 -24.44 -15.73
CA ILE A 573 1.77 -25.36 -14.75
C ILE A 573 2.90 -25.95 -13.89
N ASN A 574 2.73 -25.90 -12.57
CA ASN A 574 3.62 -26.56 -11.62
C ASN A 574 2.99 -27.88 -11.13
N LEU A 575 3.74 -28.97 -11.27
CA LEU A 575 3.40 -30.31 -10.82
C LEU A 575 4.03 -30.59 -9.46
N SER A 576 3.33 -31.37 -8.63
CA SER A 576 3.84 -31.88 -7.34
C SER A 576 3.31 -33.28 -7.08
N TRP A 577 4.13 -34.16 -6.50
CA TRP A 577 3.74 -35.53 -6.15
C TRP A 577 4.43 -36.01 -4.88
N SER A 578 4.06 -37.20 -4.42
CA SER A 578 4.75 -37.95 -3.36
C SER A 578 5.54 -39.12 -3.96
N PRO A 579 6.65 -39.54 -3.34
CA PRO A 579 7.47 -40.65 -3.84
C PRO A 579 6.71 -42.00 -3.77
N PRO A 580 7.19 -43.03 -4.50
CA PRO A 580 6.65 -44.39 -4.43
C PRO A 580 6.54 -44.95 -3.01
N SER A 581 5.50 -45.75 -2.77
CA SER A 581 5.34 -46.53 -1.53
C SER A 581 6.38 -47.64 -1.34
N SER A 582 7.04 -48.07 -2.42
CA SER A 582 8.16 -49.02 -2.40
C SER A 582 9.13 -48.67 -3.51
N THR A 583 10.42 -48.63 -3.19
CA THR A 583 11.48 -48.33 -4.16
C THR A 583 12.01 -49.59 -4.86
N GLY A 584 11.45 -50.79 -4.62
CA GLY A 584 11.86 -52.01 -5.31
C GLY A 584 13.30 -52.46 -5.02
N ASN A 585 13.75 -52.28 -3.77
CA ASN A 585 15.09 -52.64 -3.26
C ASN A 585 16.27 -51.80 -3.80
N THR A 586 16.04 -50.77 -4.63
CA THR A 586 17.08 -49.81 -5.07
C THR A 586 16.57 -48.37 -4.94
N PRO A 587 17.44 -47.35 -4.78
CA PRO A 587 16.98 -45.97 -4.64
C PRO A 587 16.29 -45.43 -5.91
N ILE A 588 15.38 -44.46 -5.74
CA ILE A 588 14.86 -43.68 -6.86
C ILE A 588 15.98 -42.73 -7.34
N THR A 589 16.28 -42.76 -8.64
CA THR A 589 17.31 -41.94 -9.29
C THR A 589 16.72 -40.79 -10.11
N GLY A 590 15.42 -40.85 -10.40
CA GLY A 590 14.67 -39.75 -11.02
C GLY A 590 13.24 -40.14 -11.36
N TYR A 591 12.59 -39.30 -12.16
CA TYR A 591 11.20 -39.48 -12.59
C TYR A 591 11.05 -39.28 -14.10
N LYS A 592 10.20 -40.10 -14.74
CA LYS A 592 9.70 -39.84 -16.11
C LYS A 592 8.35 -39.13 -16.01
N ILE A 593 8.14 -38.11 -16.84
CA ILE A 593 6.89 -37.34 -16.89
C ILE A 593 6.29 -37.50 -18.29
N GLU A 594 5.03 -37.94 -18.36
CA GLU A 594 4.26 -37.98 -19.59
C GLU A 594 3.07 -37.01 -19.52
N MET A 595 2.73 -36.43 -20.66
CA MET A 595 1.63 -35.49 -20.80
C MET A 595 0.87 -35.73 -22.12
N LYS A 596 -0.45 -35.57 -22.07
CA LYS A 596 -1.31 -35.38 -23.25
C LYS A 596 -1.86 -33.94 -23.23
N LYS A 597 -1.92 -33.34 -24.42
CA LYS A 597 -2.59 -32.06 -24.67
C LYS A 597 -3.94 -32.34 -25.33
N ASP A 598 -4.98 -31.71 -24.80
CA ASP A 598 -6.38 -31.83 -25.21
C ASP A 598 -6.83 -33.30 -25.31
N SER A 599 -7.49 -33.69 -26.40
CA SER A 599 -7.87 -35.07 -26.72
C SER A 599 -6.75 -35.89 -27.36
N GLY A 600 -5.51 -35.39 -27.35
CA GLY A 600 -4.34 -36.02 -27.94
C GLY A 600 -3.85 -37.26 -27.19
N SER A 601 -2.88 -37.95 -27.79
CA SER A 601 -2.18 -39.08 -27.17
C SER A 601 -1.11 -38.60 -26.19
N TYR A 602 -0.71 -39.49 -25.27
CA TYR A 602 0.41 -39.22 -24.36
C TYR A 602 1.75 -39.14 -25.09
N SER A 603 2.57 -38.19 -24.67
CA SER A 603 3.95 -37.98 -25.11
C SER A 603 4.87 -37.85 -23.88
N VAL A 604 6.15 -38.17 -24.04
CA VAL A 604 7.16 -38.02 -22.98
C VAL A 604 7.57 -36.54 -22.92
N LEU A 605 7.23 -35.89 -21.81
CA LEU A 605 7.64 -34.51 -21.53
C LEU A 605 9.05 -34.47 -20.95
N VAL A 606 9.35 -35.39 -20.03
CA VAL A 606 10.70 -35.58 -19.46
C VAL A 606 10.99 -37.08 -19.40
N ALA A 607 12.04 -37.53 -20.05
CA ALA A 607 12.44 -38.95 -20.05
C ALA A 607 13.01 -39.39 -18.69
N ASN A 608 13.82 -38.54 -18.06
CA ASN A 608 14.32 -38.69 -16.69
C ASN A 608 14.66 -37.30 -16.13
N THR A 609 14.15 -36.94 -14.95
CA THR A 609 14.50 -35.69 -14.25
C THR A 609 15.96 -35.67 -13.75
N ASN A 610 16.60 -36.83 -13.61
CA ASN A 610 17.91 -37.00 -12.93
C ASN A 610 17.96 -36.35 -11.53
N SER A 611 16.80 -36.28 -10.87
CA SER A 611 16.61 -35.65 -9.57
C SER A 611 15.50 -36.36 -8.80
N THR A 612 15.72 -36.52 -7.49
CA THR A 612 14.75 -37.07 -6.54
C THR A 612 13.70 -36.04 -6.08
N SER A 613 13.78 -34.79 -6.53
CA SER A 613 12.74 -33.78 -6.31
C SER A 613 11.37 -34.26 -6.81
N THR A 614 10.33 -34.06 -6.00
CA THR A 614 8.96 -34.48 -6.32
C THR A 614 8.09 -33.34 -6.85
N THR A 615 8.72 -32.38 -7.53
CA THR A 615 8.08 -31.22 -8.16
C THR A 615 8.67 -30.99 -9.55
N TYR A 616 7.88 -30.38 -10.45
CA TYR A 616 8.35 -30.01 -11.79
C TYR A 616 7.57 -28.80 -12.31
N SER A 617 8.26 -27.80 -12.87
CA SER A 617 7.63 -26.64 -13.50
C SER A 617 7.61 -26.83 -15.01
N HIS A 618 6.41 -26.88 -15.60
CA HIS A 618 6.23 -26.99 -17.04
C HIS A 618 5.79 -25.64 -17.62
N THR A 619 6.67 -25.02 -18.41
CA THR A 619 6.50 -23.71 -19.05
C THR A 619 6.22 -23.84 -20.55
N ASN A 620 6.01 -22.72 -21.25
CA ASN A 620 5.74 -22.64 -22.70
C ASN A 620 4.44 -23.36 -23.12
N LEU A 621 3.45 -23.40 -22.23
CA LEU A 621 2.13 -23.98 -22.51
C LEU A 621 1.31 -23.11 -23.46
N THR A 622 0.49 -23.73 -24.30
CA THR A 622 -0.61 -23.04 -24.99
C THR A 622 -1.77 -22.82 -24.02
N ALA A 623 -2.18 -21.57 -23.86
CA ALA A 623 -3.36 -21.16 -23.11
C ALA A 623 -4.65 -21.89 -23.54
N ASN A 624 -5.59 -22.02 -22.61
CA ASN A 624 -6.93 -22.60 -22.76
C ASN A 624 -6.98 -24.07 -23.27
N SER A 625 -5.82 -24.65 -23.59
CA SER A 625 -5.66 -26.07 -23.91
C SER A 625 -5.64 -26.88 -22.62
N LYS A 626 -6.27 -28.05 -22.60
CA LYS A 626 -6.30 -28.94 -21.45
C LYS A 626 -5.03 -29.79 -21.40
N TYR A 627 -4.30 -29.79 -20.29
CA TYR A 627 -3.13 -30.64 -20.11
C TYR A 627 -3.41 -31.71 -19.05
N THR A 628 -3.17 -32.97 -19.40
CA THR A 628 -3.24 -34.08 -18.45
C THR A 628 -1.87 -34.72 -18.29
N TYR A 629 -1.40 -34.82 -17.04
CA TYR A 629 -0.09 -35.33 -16.66
C TYR A 629 -0.17 -36.66 -15.92
N LYS A 630 0.90 -37.45 -16.02
CA LYS A 630 1.17 -38.62 -15.17
C LYS A 630 2.68 -38.81 -15.02
N VAL A 631 3.12 -39.25 -13.85
CA VAL A 631 4.53 -39.35 -13.46
C VAL A 631 4.87 -40.79 -13.11
N TYR A 632 6.10 -41.20 -13.40
CA TYR A 632 6.63 -42.54 -13.16
C TYR A 632 7.95 -42.39 -12.40
N ALA A 633 8.27 -43.30 -11.48
CA ALA A 633 9.54 -43.31 -10.78
C ALA A 633 10.57 -44.19 -11.50
N ILE A 634 11.84 -43.81 -11.42
CA ILE A 634 12.96 -44.53 -12.03
C ILE A 634 13.89 -44.99 -10.91
N ASN A 635 14.21 -46.28 -10.88
CA ASN A 635 15.24 -46.87 -10.03
C ASN A 635 16.22 -47.71 -10.89
N GLU A 636 17.12 -48.44 -10.26
CA GLU A 636 18.10 -49.29 -10.98
C GLU A 636 17.44 -50.41 -11.80
N ALA A 637 16.25 -50.88 -11.38
CA ALA A 637 15.45 -51.88 -12.11
C ALA A 637 14.76 -51.32 -13.36
N GLY A 638 14.56 -50.01 -13.44
CA GLY A 638 13.89 -49.34 -14.54
C GLY A 638 12.79 -48.37 -14.09
N THR A 639 11.83 -48.13 -15.00
CA THR A 639 10.71 -47.20 -14.79
C THR A 639 9.47 -47.92 -14.27
N SER A 640 8.80 -47.36 -13.26
CA SER A 640 7.56 -47.92 -12.68
C SER A 640 6.34 -47.78 -13.58
N THR A 641 5.16 -48.13 -13.04
CA THR A 641 3.87 -47.78 -13.65
C THR A 641 3.52 -46.31 -13.40
N ALA A 642 2.43 -45.83 -14.00
CA ALA A 642 2.02 -44.44 -13.89
C ALA A 642 1.38 -44.11 -12.52
N SER A 643 1.59 -42.87 -12.05
CA SER A 643 0.77 -42.24 -11.01
C SER A 643 -0.70 -42.11 -11.42
N ASN A 644 -1.53 -41.56 -10.53
CA ASN A 644 -2.81 -40.98 -10.94
C ASN A 644 -2.61 -39.94 -12.05
N GLU A 645 -3.58 -39.82 -12.95
CA GLU A 645 -3.64 -38.68 -13.87
C GLU A 645 -4.10 -37.42 -13.11
N VAL A 646 -3.57 -36.25 -13.49
CA VAL A 646 -4.10 -34.94 -13.07
C VAL A 646 -4.31 -34.09 -14.31
N THR A 647 -5.43 -33.36 -14.38
CA THR A 647 -5.80 -32.51 -15.52
C THR A 647 -6.00 -31.07 -15.05
N THR A 648 -5.44 -30.12 -15.79
CA THR A 648 -5.75 -28.69 -15.60
C THR A 648 -5.68 -27.93 -16.92
N THR A 649 -6.30 -26.76 -16.98
CA THR A 649 -6.34 -25.88 -18.14
C THR A 649 -5.79 -24.51 -17.70
N PRO A 650 -4.61 -24.08 -18.17
CA PRO A 650 -4.09 -22.75 -17.88
C PRO A 650 -4.89 -21.74 -18.70
N THR A 651 -5.72 -20.96 -18.03
CA THR A 651 -6.62 -19.99 -18.66
C THR A 651 -5.99 -18.61 -18.75
N THR A 652 -6.22 -17.92 -19.87
CA THR A 652 -5.90 -16.48 -20.00
C THR A 652 -6.95 -15.64 -19.31
N THR A 653 -6.54 -14.93 -18.26
CA THR A 653 -7.34 -13.86 -17.64
C THR A 653 -6.68 -12.52 -17.93
N LEU A 654 -7.37 -11.64 -18.65
CA LEU A 654 -6.92 -10.26 -18.84
C LEU A 654 -7.22 -9.49 -17.57
N LYS A 655 -6.18 -8.98 -16.89
CA LYS A 655 -6.31 -8.12 -15.72
C LYS A 655 -5.15 -7.15 -15.60
N ILE A 656 -5.43 -5.88 -15.32
CA ILE A 656 -4.46 -4.81 -15.10
C ILE A 656 -3.95 -4.90 -13.64
N ASN A 657 -2.64 -4.76 -13.45
CA ASN A 657 -2.03 -4.65 -12.13
C ASN A 657 -2.31 -3.26 -11.54
N PRO A 658 -2.70 -3.14 -10.26
CA PRO A 658 -3.06 -1.85 -9.68
C PRO A 658 -1.97 -0.77 -9.83
N LEU A 659 -2.32 0.34 -10.47
CA LEU A 659 -1.40 1.43 -10.80
C LEU A 659 -1.17 2.45 -9.66
N GLY A 660 -2.07 2.53 -8.68
CA GLY A 660 -1.98 3.47 -7.55
C GLY A 660 -2.44 4.90 -7.88
N LYS A 661 -2.29 5.83 -6.91
CA LYS A 661 -2.40 7.29 -7.15
C LYS A 661 -1.07 7.78 -7.71
N LEU A 662 -1.11 8.68 -8.70
CA LEU A 662 0.08 9.24 -9.34
C LEU A 662 0.09 10.77 -9.24
N THR A 663 1.28 11.35 -9.12
CA THR A 663 1.48 12.81 -9.04
C THR A 663 2.65 13.19 -9.94
N ILE A 664 2.52 14.33 -10.62
CA ILE A 664 3.53 14.90 -11.51
C ILE A 664 3.48 16.43 -11.39
N ASP A 665 4.57 17.13 -11.65
CA ASP A 665 4.52 18.60 -11.78
C ASP A 665 4.18 18.96 -13.24
N GLU A 666 3.48 20.07 -13.47
CA GLU A 666 3.25 20.57 -14.84
C GLU A 666 4.57 20.77 -15.61
N GLY A 667 4.50 20.63 -16.94
CA GLY A 667 5.66 20.63 -17.81
C GLY A 667 6.56 19.39 -17.70
N LYS A 668 6.34 18.48 -16.72
CA LYS A 668 7.11 17.24 -16.59
C LYS A 668 6.39 16.05 -17.22
N LEU A 669 7.17 15.22 -17.91
CA LEU A 669 6.67 14.00 -18.54
C LEU A 669 6.40 12.91 -17.48
N LEU A 670 5.13 12.54 -17.32
CA LEU A 670 4.72 11.30 -16.66
C LEU A 670 4.62 10.18 -17.70
N SER A 671 5.44 9.14 -17.52
CA SER A 671 5.44 7.96 -18.39
C SER A 671 5.58 6.67 -17.59
N PHE A 672 4.71 5.70 -17.85
CA PHE A 672 4.75 4.37 -17.21
C PHE A 672 4.17 3.29 -18.12
N ALA A 673 4.61 2.04 -17.93
CA ALA A 673 4.06 0.89 -18.64
C ALA A 673 2.95 0.21 -17.82
N VAL A 674 1.74 0.14 -18.38
CA VAL A 674 0.62 -0.64 -17.84
C VAL A 674 0.99 -2.12 -17.88
N LYS A 675 1.00 -2.78 -16.72
CA LYS A 675 1.35 -4.20 -16.59
C LYS A 675 0.11 -5.04 -16.35
N LEU A 676 0.06 -6.21 -16.99
CA LEU A 676 -0.97 -7.21 -16.75
C LEU A 676 -0.55 -8.19 -15.65
N THR A 677 -1.54 -8.83 -15.01
CA THR A 677 -1.30 -9.89 -14.03
C THR A 677 -0.79 -11.18 -14.70
N ASP A 678 -1.17 -11.43 -15.96
CA ASP A 678 -0.53 -12.43 -16.81
C ASP A 678 0.36 -11.73 -17.87
N PRO A 679 1.69 -11.72 -17.69
CA PRO A 679 2.62 -11.07 -18.62
C PRO A 679 2.82 -11.84 -19.94
N SER A 680 2.21 -13.02 -20.10
CA SER A 680 2.29 -13.82 -21.35
C SER A 680 1.11 -13.57 -22.32
N MET A 681 0.21 -12.66 -21.98
CA MET A 681 -0.81 -12.13 -22.88
C MET A 681 -0.18 -11.34 -24.04
N SER A 682 -0.67 -11.56 -25.27
CA SER A 682 -0.23 -10.86 -26.48
C SER A 682 -1.43 -10.51 -27.36
N GLY A 683 -1.30 -9.49 -28.22
CA GLY A 683 -2.45 -8.94 -28.96
C GLY A 683 -3.43 -8.15 -28.08
N VAL A 684 -2.93 -7.58 -26.98
CA VAL A 684 -3.69 -6.70 -26.10
C VAL A 684 -3.62 -5.28 -26.65
N VAL A 685 -4.78 -4.67 -26.85
CA VAL A 685 -4.96 -3.29 -27.29
C VAL A 685 -5.26 -2.44 -26.05
N TYR A 686 -4.36 -1.53 -25.73
CA TYR A 686 -4.52 -0.57 -24.63
C TYR A 686 -5.21 0.71 -25.12
N GLY A 687 -6.02 1.33 -24.27
CA GLY A 687 -6.75 2.56 -24.58
C GLY A 687 -7.02 3.40 -23.34
N LEU A 688 -7.40 4.66 -23.58
CA LEU A 688 -7.89 5.58 -22.57
C LEU A 688 -9.38 5.85 -22.82
N GLU A 689 -10.20 5.75 -21.77
CA GLU A 689 -11.65 6.03 -21.79
C GLU A 689 -12.01 7.04 -20.68
N LYS A 690 -13.23 7.58 -20.71
CA LYS A 690 -13.73 8.64 -19.81
C LYS A 690 -12.82 9.89 -19.79
N ASN A 691 -12.82 10.63 -20.90
CA ASN A 691 -12.24 11.97 -21.00
C ASN A 691 -10.78 12.08 -20.48
N PRO A 692 -9.83 11.33 -21.06
CA PRO A 692 -8.42 11.47 -20.70
C PRO A 692 -7.92 12.91 -20.92
N PRO A 693 -6.95 13.38 -20.11
CA PRO A 693 -6.42 14.74 -20.23
C PRO A 693 -5.93 15.06 -21.65
N ALA A 694 -6.10 16.32 -22.06
CA ALA A 694 -5.49 16.81 -23.30
C ALA A 694 -3.97 16.55 -23.29
N GLY A 695 -3.43 16.02 -24.39
CA GLY A 695 -2.04 15.60 -24.51
C GLY A 695 -1.69 14.24 -23.87
N ALA A 696 -2.61 13.59 -23.15
CA ALA A 696 -2.39 12.25 -22.62
C ALA A 696 -2.56 11.19 -23.72
N SER A 697 -1.63 10.23 -23.75
CA SER A 697 -1.60 9.19 -24.76
C SER A 697 -1.25 7.84 -24.15
N ILE A 698 -1.73 6.75 -24.74
CA ILE A 698 -1.27 5.41 -24.45
C ILE A 698 -0.93 4.69 -25.74
N ASN A 699 0.26 4.08 -25.79
CA ASN A 699 0.64 3.25 -26.91
C ASN A 699 -0.17 1.95 -26.87
N GLN A 700 -1.05 1.82 -27.86
CA GLN A 700 -2.04 0.74 -27.93
C GLN A 700 -1.42 -0.67 -27.95
N ASN A 701 -0.14 -0.82 -28.34
CA ASN A 701 0.50 -2.14 -28.49
C ASN A 701 1.33 -2.59 -27.28
N ASN A 702 1.87 -1.65 -26.49
CA ASN A 702 2.76 -1.97 -25.37
C ASN A 702 2.31 -1.40 -24.01
N GLY A 703 1.19 -0.66 -23.98
CA GLY A 703 0.62 -0.11 -22.75
C GLY A 703 1.47 0.99 -22.11
N MET A 704 2.43 1.57 -22.82
CA MET A 704 3.15 2.74 -22.33
C MET A 704 2.24 3.96 -22.37
N PHE A 705 1.81 4.40 -21.20
CA PHE A 705 1.15 5.68 -20.99
C PHE A 705 2.21 6.79 -20.99
N SER A 706 1.88 7.93 -21.61
CA SER A 706 2.73 9.11 -21.71
C SER A 706 1.86 10.36 -21.70
N TRP A 707 2.13 11.27 -20.76
CA TRP A 707 1.47 12.56 -20.67
C TRP A 707 2.41 13.60 -20.06
N THR A 708 2.52 14.76 -20.70
CA THR A 708 3.13 15.97 -20.11
C THR A 708 2.01 16.98 -19.91
N PRO A 709 1.60 17.27 -18.66
CA PRO A 709 0.58 18.28 -18.41
C PRO A 709 1.10 19.67 -18.80
N SER A 710 0.26 20.46 -19.46
CA SER A 710 0.54 21.88 -19.73
C SER A 710 0.29 22.76 -18.51
N ASP A 711 0.76 24.01 -18.54
CA ASP A 711 0.52 25.03 -17.51
C ASP A 711 -0.98 25.25 -17.22
N THR A 712 -1.85 25.09 -18.21
CA THR A 712 -3.32 25.17 -18.02
C THR A 712 -3.91 23.94 -17.33
N GLN A 713 -3.10 22.88 -17.18
CA GLN A 713 -3.46 21.62 -16.55
C GLN A 713 -2.84 21.45 -15.15
N GLY A 714 -1.94 22.34 -14.74
CA GLY A 714 -1.46 22.44 -13.36
C GLY A 714 -2.56 22.73 -12.34
N GLY A 715 -2.30 22.35 -11.10
CA GLY A 715 -3.21 22.54 -9.96
C GLY A 715 -4.48 21.70 -10.01
N LYS A 716 -4.56 20.69 -10.89
CA LYS A 716 -5.78 19.91 -11.18
C LYS A 716 -5.54 18.40 -11.07
N SER A 717 -6.59 17.66 -10.74
CA SER A 717 -6.61 16.20 -10.81
C SER A 717 -7.38 15.70 -12.03
N TYR A 718 -6.92 14.59 -12.61
CA TYR A 718 -7.52 13.99 -13.81
C TYR A 718 -7.87 12.53 -13.53
N ILE A 719 -9.16 12.21 -13.64
CA ILE A 719 -9.70 10.86 -13.43
C ILE A 719 -10.13 10.30 -14.79
N PHE A 720 -9.52 9.19 -15.21
CA PHE A 720 -9.85 8.51 -16.47
C PHE A 720 -9.60 7.01 -16.38
N ASP A 721 -10.20 6.24 -17.29
CA ASP A 721 -10.04 4.78 -17.32
C ASP A 721 -8.88 4.41 -18.25
N ILE A 722 -7.90 3.65 -17.74
CA ILE A 722 -7.02 2.84 -18.58
C ILE A 722 -7.72 1.50 -18.84
N VAL A 723 -7.82 1.13 -20.11
CA VAL A 723 -8.50 -0.09 -20.56
C VAL A 723 -7.54 -0.98 -21.34
N ALA A 724 -7.57 -2.28 -21.04
CA ALA A 724 -6.85 -3.31 -21.78
C ALA A 724 -7.87 -4.25 -22.42
N ASN A 725 -7.80 -4.44 -23.74
CA ASN A 725 -8.73 -5.28 -24.49
C ASN A 725 -7.99 -6.36 -25.29
N SER A 726 -8.51 -7.59 -25.32
CA SER A 726 -7.91 -8.71 -26.06
C SER A 726 -9.01 -9.65 -26.54
N GLY A 727 -9.45 -9.48 -27.79
CA GLY A 727 -10.58 -10.22 -28.34
C GLY A 727 -11.88 -9.88 -27.60
N SER A 728 -12.51 -10.87 -26.96
CA SER A 728 -13.70 -10.68 -26.14
C SER A 728 -13.40 -10.43 -24.65
N LEU A 729 -12.13 -10.34 -24.26
CA LEU A 729 -11.72 -10.02 -22.89
C LEU A 729 -11.43 -8.52 -22.79
N SER A 730 -11.91 -7.90 -21.72
CA SER A 730 -11.67 -6.49 -21.39
C SER A 730 -11.44 -6.39 -19.88
N ASP A 731 -10.48 -5.57 -19.47
CA ASP A 731 -10.34 -5.12 -18.09
C ASP A 731 -10.07 -3.62 -18.06
N ARG A 732 -10.56 -2.94 -17.02
CA ARG A 732 -10.45 -1.49 -16.87
C ARG A 732 -10.03 -1.09 -15.47
N GLN A 733 -9.18 -0.08 -15.39
CA GLN A 733 -8.78 0.55 -14.15
C GLN A 733 -8.92 2.07 -14.28
N SER A 734 -9.81 2.65 -13.47
CA SER A 734 -9.81 4.09 -13.22
C SER A 734 -8.50 4.47 -12.51
N ILE A 735 -7.83 5.52 -12.98
CA ILE A 735 -6.67 6.12 -12.32
C ILE A 735 -6.91 7.61 -12.08
N THR A 736 -6.25 8.14 -11.05
CA THR A 736 -6.20 9.57 -10.74
C THR A 736 -4.76 10.04 -10.88
N ILE A 737 -4.54 11.09 -11.66
CA ILE A 737 -3.25 11.76 -11.78
C ILE A 737 -3.43 13.22 -11.34
N THR A 738 -2.72 13.63 -10.29
CA THR A 738 -2.70 15.02 -9.81
C THR A 738 -1.51 15.75 -10.41
N VAL A 739 -1.74 16.96 -10.92
CA VAL A 739 -0.70 17.83 -11.49
C VAL A 739 -0.40 18.98 -10.53
N ASN A 740 0.85 19.10 -10.08
CA ASN A 740 1.28 20.25 -9.28
C ASN A 740 1.54 21.46 -10.17
N ASP A 741 1.03 22.62 -9.78
CA ASP A 741 1.25 23.93 -10.42
C ASP A 741 2.68 24.46 -10.14
N SER A 742 3.35 25.02 -11.16
CA SER A 742 4.67 25.62 -11.03
C SER A 742 4.55 27.14 -10.81
N ILE A 743 4.56 27.56 -9.53
CA ILE A 743 4.45 28.96 -9.09
C ILE A 743 5.32 29.93 -9.93
N LYS A 744 4.70 30.59 -10.92
CA LYS A 744 5.29 31.74 -11.63
C LYS A 744 5.04 33.00 -10.80
N LYS A 745 6.11 33.71 -10.44
CA LYS A 745 6.01 35.02 -9.78
C LYS A 745 5.29 36.01 -10.70
N SER A 746 4.21 36.59 -10.19
CA SER A 746 3.45 37.67 -10.83
C SER A 746 4.03 39.04 -10.50
N ASP A 747 3.83 39.98 -11.42
CA ASP A 747 3.97 41.44 -11.26
C ASP A 747 3.15 42.12 -12.40
N PRO A 748 2.74 43.41 -12.31
CA PRO A 748 1.32 43.67 -12.09
C PRO A 748 0.50 44.20 -13.29
N VAL A 749 -0.82 44.15 -13.09
CA VAL A 749 -1.92 44.50 -14.00
C VAL A 749 -1.88 45.95 -14.52
N LYS A 750 -2.37 46.14 -15.75
CA LYS A 750 -2.88 47.44 -16.23
C LYS A 750 -4.24 47.27 -16.93
N GLU A 751 -5.00 48.36 -16.99
CA GLU A 751 -6.46 48.40 -16.85
C GLU A 751 -7.21 48.76 -18.16
N LEU A 752 -8.30 48.01 -18.45
CA LEU A 752 -9.56 48.30 -19.23
C LEU A 752 -9.46 49.00 -20.62
N GLU A 753 -10.33 48.79 -21.62
CA GLU A 753 -11.82 48.85 -21.67
C GLU A 753 -12.37 48.13 -22.97
N PRO A 754 -13.65 48.18 -23.43
CA PRO A 754 -14.48 46.96 -23.45
C PRO A 754 -15.11 46.61 -24.86
N PRO A 755 -16.30 45.97 -25.02
CA PRO A 755 -16.45 44.75 -25.83
C PRO A 755 -17.13 44.95 -27.21
N ASN A 756 -16.89 44.02 -28.16
CA ASN A 756 -17.95 43.61 -29.11
C ASN A 756 -17.68 42.27 -29.87
N GLU A 757 -18.77 41.63 -30.29
CA GLU A 757 -18.94 40.69 -31.42
C GLU A 757 -18.17 39.33 -31.47
N GLU A 758 -18.92 38.26 -31.14
CA GLU A 758 -18.99 37.03 -31.99
C GLU A 758 -19.53 37.40 -33.40
N PRO A 759 -19.28 36.62 -34.50
CA PRO A 759 -19.31 35.14 -34.50
C PRO A 759 -18.42 34.35 -35.51
N THR A 760 -18.46 33.02 -35.35
CA THR A 760 -18.36 31.93 -36.36
C THR A 760 -17.04 31.58 -37.11
N ASP A 761 -16.65 30.30 -36.91
CA ASP A 761 -16.22 29.26 -37.87
C ASP A 761 -14.81 29.19 -38.53
N GLU A 762 -14.45 27.91 -38.78
CA GLU A 762 -13.32 27.28 -39.49
C GLU A 762 -11.92 27.14 -38.84
N PRO A 763 -11.21 26.00 -39.10
CA PRO A 763 -9.98 25.63 -38.39
C PRO A 763 -8.72 26.27 -39.01
N ALA A 764 -7.87 26.87 -38.18
CA ALA A 764 -6.67 27.55 -38.62
C ALA A 764 -5.46 26.62 -38.83
N VAL A 765 -4.78 26.81 -39.98
CA VAL A 765 -3.40 26.35 -40.23
C VAL A 765 -2.44 27.16 -39.33
N PRO A 766 -1.36 26.57 -38.76
CA PRO A 766 -0.42 27.30 -37.93
C PRO A 766 0.18 28.51 -38.67
N LYS A 767 0.08 29.68 -38.05
CA LYS A 767 0.47 30.97 -38.62
C LYS A 767 1.95 31.23 -38.32
N LEU A 768 2.79 31.28 -39.34
CA LEU A 768 4.16 31.81 -39.23
C LEU A 768 4.12 33.29 -38.83
N ALA A 769 5.17 33.75 -38.12
CA ALA A 769 5.25 35.14 -37.69
C ALA A 769 5.35 36.12 -38.88
N PRO A 770 4.83 37.36 -38.77
CA PRO A 770 4.70 38.26 -39.93
C PRO A 770 5.99 38.67 -40.63
N PHE A 771 7.16 38.48 -40.00
CA PHE A 771 8.47 38.76 -40.58
C PHE A 771 9.08 37.58 -41.34
N VAL A 772 8.46 36.40 -41.27
CA VAL A 772 8.96 35.16 -41.87
C VAL A 772 8.46 35.05 -43.30
N ASP A 773 9.38 35.21 -44.26
CA ASP A 773 9.16 34.87 -45.66
C ASP A 773 9.01 33.34 -45.81
N PRO A 774 7.84 32.81 -46.23
CA PRO A 774 7.59 31.37 -46.35
C PRO A 774 8.43 30.67 -47.43
N GLU A 775 9.02 31.40 -48.38
CA GLU A 775 9.90 30.82 -49.42
C GLU A 775 11.36 30.69 -48.95
N ARG A 776 11.69 31.16 -47.75
CA ARG A 776 13.04 31.16 -47.18
C ARG A 776 13.17 30.11 -46.08
N ASP A 777 14.28 29.37 -46.08
CA ASP A 777 14.57 28.33 -45.09
C ASP A 777 14.43 28.88 -43.64
N PRO A 778 13.48 28.36 -42.85
CA PRO A 778 13.23 28.77 -41.46
C PRO A 778 14.49 28.73 -40.57
N LYS A 779 15.41 27.78 -40.82
CA LYS A 779 16.65 27.66 -40.03
C LYS A 779 17.54 28.90 -40.18
N THR A 780 17.48 29.60 -41.32
CA THR A 780 18.29 30.82 -41.53
C THR A 780 17.88 31.99 -40.63
N TYR A 781 16.66 32.01 -40.11
CA TYR A 781 16.22 33.01 -39.13
C TYR A 781 16.70 32.67 -37.72
N VAL A 782 16.68 31.39 -37.35
CA VAL A 782 17.25 30.86 -36.10
C VAL A 782 18.76 31.10 -36.05
N ASP A 783 19.47 30.74 -37.11
CA ASP A 783 20.93 30.95 -37.20
C ASP A 783 21.26 32.44 -37.10
N ARG A 784 20.43 33.32 -37.68
CA ARG A 784 20.61 34.78 -37.58
C ARG A 784 20.32 35.30 -36.16
N TYR A 785 19.28 34.80 -35.51
CA TYR A 785 18.95 35.11 -34.12
C TYR A 785 20.06 34.71 -33.15
N ASN A 786 20.67 33.55 -33.34
CA ASN A 786 21.76 33.09 -32.48
C ASN A 786 23.08 33.86 -32.71
N ASN A 787 23.33 34.36 -33.93
CA ASN A 787 24.64 34.93 -34.30
C ASN A 787 24.69 36.46 -34.51
N GLU A 788 23.55 37.16 -34.70
CA GLU A 788 23.50 38.63 -34.82
C GLU A 788 22.84 39.26 -33.58
N PRO A 789 23.60 39.82 -32.60
CA PRO A 789 23.03 40.40 -31.38
C PRO A 789 22.02 41.54 -31.64
N SER A 790 22.19 42.29 -32.74
CA SER A 790 21.23 43.31 -33.16
C SER A 790 19.92 42.72 -33.68
N TYR A 791 19.97 41.56 -34.33
CA TYR A 791 18.79 40.83 -34.80
C TYR A 791 18.07 40.14 -33.64
N LYS A 792 18.82 39.54 -32.70
CA LYS A 792 18.27 39.00 -31.45
C LYS A 792 17.51 40.06 -30.66
N LYS A 793 18.17 41.20 -30.36
CA LYS A 793 17.52 42.28 -29.63
C LYS A 793 16.29 42.81 -30.37
N TRP A 794 16.37 42.95 -31.69
CA TRP A 794 15.22 43.38 -32.49
C TRP A 794 14.05 42.39 -32.39
N PHE A 795 14.30 41.07 -32.50
CA PHE A 795 13.25 40.06 -32.35
C PHE A 795 12.65 40.11 -30.93
N ASP A 796 13.49 40.07 -29.90
CA ASP A 796 13.08 40.07 -28.50
C ASP A 796 12.27 41.33 -28.12
N ASP A 797 12.62 42.50 -28.69
CA ASP A 797 11.90 43.77 -28.49
C ASP A 797 10.60 43.87 -29.31
N THR A 798 10.52 43.24 -30.50
CA THR A 798 9.47 43.50 -31.50
C THR A 798 8.38 42.41 -31.53
N PHE A 799 8.73 41.17 -31.16
CA PHE A 799 7.84 40.01 -31.23
C PHE A 799 7.78 39.23 -29.89
N PRO A 800 7.50 39.91 -28.75
CA PRO A 800 7.45 39.26 -27.43
C PRO A 800 6.32 38.24 -27.27
N GLU A 801 5.37 38.19 -28.21
CA GLU A 801 4.28 37.21 -28.23
C GLU A 801 4.72 35.79 -28.63
N TYR A 802 5.91 35.61 -29.22
CA TYR A 802 6.49 34.30 -29.49
C TYR A 802 7.49 33.94 -28.39
N SER A 803 7.34 32.75 -27.81
CA SER A 803 8.22 32.25 -26.74
C SER A 803 9.66 32.03 -27.22
N SER A 804 9.86 31.77 -28.51
CA SER A 804 11.19 31.76 -29.14
C SER A 804 11.16 32.00 -30.65
N ILE A 805 12.36 32.18 -31.23
CA ILE A 805 12.54 32.26 -32.68
C ILE A 805 12.08 30.98 -33.40
N TYR A 806 12.15 29.81 -32.75
CA TYR A 806 11.74 28.53 -33.35
C TYR A 806 10.23 28.48 -33.54
N GLU A 807 9.46 28.86 -32.52
CA GLU A 807 8.00 29.01 -32.60
C GLU A 807 7.61 30.00 -33.71
N ALA A 808 8.25 31.18 -33.73
CA ALA A 808 7.97 32.22 -34.72
C ALA A 808 8.17 31.76 -36.17
N VAL A 809 9.13 30.86 -36.43
CA VAL A 809 9.42 30.34 -37.78
C VAL A 809 8.86 28.94 -38.05
N GLY A 810 8.06 28.39 -37.14
CA GLY A 810 7.43 27.08 -37.31
C GLY A 810 8.40 25.89 -37.26
N LEU A 811 9.45 25.96 -36.44
CA LEU A 811 10.39 24.87 -36.16
C LEU A 811 10.20 24.35 -34.74
N ASP A 812 10.43 23.04 -34.54
CA ASP A 812 10.53 22.45 -33.21
C ASP A 812 11.82 22.91 -32.52
N GLU A 813 11.76 23.19 -31.21
CA GLU A 813 12.95 23.50 -30.42
C GLU A 813 13.83 22.25 -30.19
N PRO A 814 15.16 22.38 -30.27
CA PRO A 814 16.08 21.26 -30.01
C PRO A 814 16.04 20.85 -28.54
N LYS A 815 15.66 19.59 -28.28
CA LYS A 815 15.58 19.00 -26.94
C LYS A 815 17.00 18.78 -26.36
N LEU A 816 17.40 19.66 -25.44
CA LEU A 816 18.67 19.54 -24.71
C LEU A 816 18.56 18.54 -23.55
N ALA A 817 19.64 17.80 -23.28
CA ALA A 817 19.70 16.86 -22.18
C ALA A 817 19.80 17.55 -20.80
N PRO A 818 19.28 16.95 -19.71
CA PRO A 818 19.17 17.62 -18.39
C PRO A 818 20.48 18.07 -17.73
N PHE A 819 21.64 17.64 -18.24
CA PHE A 819 22.96 18.03 -17.73
C PHE A 819 23.58 19.24 -18.46
N VAL A 820 22.92 19.73 -19.52
CA VAL A 820 23.41 20.83 -20.35
C VAL A 820 23.09 22.16 -19.67
N ASP A 821 24.14 22.93 -19.37
CA ASP A 821 24.04 24.28 -18.85
C ASP A 821 23.98 25.23 -20.04
N THR A 822 22.81 25.81 -20.30
CA THR A 822 22.55 26.70 -21.44
C THR A 822 23.36 28.00 -21.40
N SER A 823 24.05 28.30 -20.30
CA SER A 823 24.99 29.43 -20.21
C SER A 823 26.40 29.10 -20.73
N LYS A 824 26.67 27.84 -21.09
CA LYS A 824 27.97 27.36 -21.59
C LYS A 824 27.91 26.98 -23.06
N ASP A 825 29.03 27.12 -23.75
CA ASP A 825 29.20 26.67 -25.13
C ASP A 825 28.89 25.16 -25.27
N PRO A 826 27.87 24.76 -26.05
CA PRO A 826 27.56 23.35 -26.29
C PRO A 826 28.74 22.54 -26.85
N GLN A 827 29.63 23.16 -27.63
CA GLN A 827 30.80 22.49 -28.17
C GLN A 827 31.76 22.02 -27.06
N SER A 828 31.83 22.75 -25.93
CA SER A 828 32.67 22.36 -24.80
C SER A 828 32.27 21.01 -24.18
N TYR A 829 31.00 20.61 -24.28
CA TYR A 829 30.50 19.31 -23.82
C TYR A 829 30.91 18.18 -24.76
N VAL A 830 30.84 18.42 -26.07
CA VAL A 830 31.32 17.50 -27.12
C VAL A 830 32.82 17.30 -26.97
N ASP A 831 33.58 18.37 -26.82
CA ASP A 831 35.03 18.32 -26.63
C ASP A 831 35.40 17.56 -25.37
N ARG A 832 34.65 17.77 -24.28
CA ARG A 832 34.83 17.02 -23.03
C ARG A 832 34.50 15.53 -23.19
N TYR A 833 33.42 15.19 -23.91
CA TYR A 833 33.05 13.81 -24.20
C TYR A 833 34.09 13.09 -25.08
N ASN A 834 34.70 13.79 -26.04
CA ASN A 834 35.72 13.20 -26.89
C ASN A 834 37.08 13.06 -26.19
N ASN A 835 37.40 13.91 -25.21
CA ASN A 835 38.74 13.99 -24.60
C ASN A 835 38.84 13.48 -23.14
N GLU A 836 37.76 13.39 -22.36
CA GLU A 836 37.76 12.86 -20.98
C GLU A 836 37.10 11.47 -20.90
N PRO A 837 37.86 10.36 -20.80
CA PRO A 837 37.29 9.00 -20.73
C PRO A 837 36.33 8.78 -19.57
N SER A 838 36.53 9.46 -18.44
CA SER A 838 35.63 9.46 -17.29
C SER A 838 34.31 10.16 -17.59
N TYR A 839 34.33 11.27 -18.34
CA TYR A 839 33.13 11.99 -18.74
C TYR A 839 32.36 11.23 -19.84
N LYS A 840 33.07 10.64 -20.80
CA LYS A 840 32.47 9.73 -21.80
C LYS A 840 31.77 8.55 -21.15
N LYS A 841 32.44 7.83 -20.25
CA LYS A 841 31.82 6.69 -19.55
C LYS A 841 30.62 7.14 -18.72
N TRP A 842 30.72 8.27 -18.02
CA TRP A 842 29.60 8.84 -17.27
C TRP A 842 28.41 9.16 -18.18
N PHE A 843 28.62 9.79 -19.34
CA PHE A 843 27.54 10.04 -20.30
C PHE A 843 26.94 8.73 -20.82
N ASP A 844 27.76 7.81 -21.31
CA ASP A 844 27.31 6.53 -21.88
C ASP A 844 26.55 5.66 -20.85
N ASP A 845 26.92 5.74 -19.56
CA ASP A 845 26.26 5.00 -18.46
C ASP A 845 24.93 5.66 -18.01
N ASN A 846 24.81 6.99 -18.06
CA ASN A 846 23.72 7.75 -17.42
C ASN A 846 22.70 8.36 -18.39
N PHE A 847 23.05 8.50 -19.67
CA PHE A 847 22.18 9.06 -20.72
C PHE A 847 22.10 8.18 -21.98
N PRO A 848 21.88 6.84 -21.86
CA PRO A 848 21.84 5.92 -23.00
C PRO A 848 20.65 6.16 -23.96
N GLU A 849 19.70 7.01 -23.60
CA GLU A 849 18.57 7.41 -24.44
C GLU A 849 18.94 8.37 -25.58
N TYR A 850 20.09 9.04 -25.53
CA TYR A 850 20.62 9.88 -26.62
C TYR A 850 21.55 9.07 -27.52
N SER A 851 21.36 9.16 -28.84
CA SER A 851 22.19 8.42 -29.80
C SER A 851 23.61 8.96 -29.93
N SER A 852 23.85 10.21 -29.50
CA SER A 852 25.17 10.83 -29.44
C SER A 852 25.22 12.02 -28.47
N ILE A 853 26.43 12.41 -28.06
CA ILE A 853 26.63 13.66 -27.30
C ILE A 853 26.14 14.90 -28.08
N TYR A 854 26.25 14.89 -29.41
CA TYR A 854 25.81 16.00 -30.27
C TYR A 854 24.31 16.23 -30.14
N GLU A 855 23.52 15.16 -30.27
CA GLU A 855 22.07 15.18 -30.04
C GLU A 855 21.73 15.68 -28.62
N ALA A 856 22.42 15.16 -27.60
CA ALA A 856 22.20 15.55 -26.21
C ALA A 856 22.48 17.03 -25.91
N VAL A 857 23.34 17.70 -26.69
CA VAL A 857 23.68 19.12 -26.51
C VAL A 857 23.09 20.02 -27.61
N GLY A 858 22.18 19.51 -28.44
CA GLY A 858 21.51 20.28 -29.49
C GLY A 858 22.41 20.68 -30.66
N LEU A 859 23.51 19.96 -30.90
CA LEU A 859 24.40 20.14 -32.05
C LEU A 859 24.14 19.11 -33.14
N ASP A 860 24.27 19.53 -34.41
CA ASP A 860 24.21 18.62 -35.56
C ASP A 860 25.42 17.66 -35.53
N THR A 861 25.17 16.37 -35.81
CA THR A 861 26.26 15.38 -35.89
C THR A 861 27.18 15.67 -37.08
N PRO A 862 28.52 15.60 -36.93
CA PRO A 862 29.44 15.84 -38.04
C PRO A 862 29.22 14.84 -39.17
N LYS A 863 28.81 15.32 -40.34
CA LYS A 863 28.56 14.48 -41.52
C LYS A 863 29.86 13.83 -41.97
N THR A 864 29.85 12.50 -42.04
CA THR A 864 30.98 11.69 -42.52
C THR A 864 31.00 11.64 -44.04
N ASP A 865 31.69 12.61 -44.65
CA ASP A 865 31.87 12.62 -46.11
C ASP A 865 32.71 11.43 -46.59
N THR A 866 32.08 10.57 -47.39
CA THR A 866 32.76 9.69 -48.35
C THR A 866 32.20 9.95 -49.75
N PRO A 867 33.06 9.92 -50.78
CA PRO A 867 32.91 10.82 -51.92
C PRO A 867 31.90 10.33 -52.96
N LYS A 868 31.14 11.27 -53.53
CA LYS A 868 30.44 11.09 -54.81
C LYS A 868 31.15 11.82 -55.94
N THR A 869 31.42 11.08 -57.01
CA THR A 869 31.55 11.58 -58.39
C THR A 869 30.29 12.37 -58.75
N ASP A 870 30.34 13.58 -59.34
CA ASP A 870 30.95 13.92 -60.63
C ASP A 870 31.24 15.44 -60.79
N THR A 871 31.85 15.80 -61.92
CA THR A 871 32.43 17.12 -62.28
C THR A 871 31.57 17.89 -63.31
N PRO A 872 31.94 19.12 -63.77
CA PRO A 872 32.40 20.33 -63.05
C PRO A 872 31.73 21.65 -63.56
N LYS A 873 32.20 22.81 -63.05
CA LYS A 873 31.99 24.26 -63.44
C LYS A 873 31.26 25.06 -62.33
N THR A 874 31.52 26.34 -61.99
CA THR A 874 32.52 27.40 -62.33
C THR A 874 32.31 28.57 -61.34
N ASP A 875 33.27 29.40 -60.90
CA ASP A 875 34.74 29.39 -61.02
C ASP A 875 35.40 30.39 -60.00
N THR A 876 36.66 30.13 -59.60
CA THR A 876 37.72 31.07 -59.08
C THR A 876 37.46 32.00 -57.84
N PRO A 877 38.51 32.50 -57.13
CA PRO A 877 38.53 32.43 -55.65
C PRO A 877 38.97 33.74 -54.92
N LYS A 878 39.17 33.67 -53.58
CA LYS A 878 40.26 34.36 -52.80
C LYS A 878 40.24 33.95 -51.30
N THR A 879 41.30 33.31 -50.76
CA THR A 879 42.46 33.87 -49.98
C THR A 879 42.08 34.38 -48.57
N ASP A 880 42.74 34.05 -47.44
CA ASP A 880 44.07 33.43 -47.21
C ASP A 880 44.20 32.62 -45.87
N GLU A 881 45.34 31.90 -45.78
CA GLU A 881 45.97 31.13 -44.68
C GLU A 881 46.36 31.93 -43.40
N PRO A 882 47.05 31.35 -42.34
CA PRO A 882 47.56 29.97 -42.14
C PRO A 882 47.36 29.28 -40.75
N LYS A 883 47.70 27.97 -40.79
CA LYS A 883 48.21 26.97 -39.79
C LYS A 883 48.93 27.50 -38.52
N THR A 884 49.10 26.73 -37.41
CA THR A 884 49.97 25.53 -37.19
C THR A 884 49.76 24.96 -35.75
N ASP A 885 49.99 23.70 -35.32
CA ASP A 885 50.45 22.43 -35.94
C ASP A 885 50.04 21.16 -35.09
N THR A 886 50.82 20.08 -35.16
CA THR A 886 50.73 18.72 -34.56
C THR A 886 51.97 18.42 -33.64
N PRO A 887 52.26 17.23 -32.99
CA PRO A 887 51.92 15.83 -33.36
C PRO A 887 51.62 14.79 -32.22
N LYS A 888 51.51 13.51 -32.61
CA LYS A 888 51.09 12.26 -31.89
C LYS A 888 52.20 11.49 -31.12
N THR A 889 51.84 10.44 -30.35
CA THR A 889 52.49 9.08 -30.34
C THR A 889 51.69 8.00 -29.53
N ASP A 890 52.04 6.70 -29.67
CA ASP A 890 51.14 5.51 -29.51
C ASP A 890 51.47 4.44 -28.39
N GLU A 891 50.51 3.51 -28.13
CA GLU A 891 50.62 2.08 -27.62
C GLU A 891 50.97 1.72 -26.12
N PRO A 892 50.80 0.45 -25.60
CA PRO A 892 49.58 -0.40 -25.47
C PRO A 892 49.35 -1.07 -24.03
N LYS A 893 48.67 -2.25 -23.92
CA LYS A 893 47.73 -2.73 -22.83
C LYS A 893 48.21 -3.72 -21.69
N PHE A 894 47.28 -3.93 -20.69
CA PHE A 894 47.11 -5.00 -19.64
C PHE A 894 47.84 -4.82 -18.26
N GLY A 895 47.31 -5.16 -17.06
CA GLY A 895 46.00 -5.67 -16.54
C GLY A 895 46.03 -5.81 -14.98
N ILE A 896 44.90 -5.84 -14.23
CA ILE A 896 44.88 -5.61 -12.75
C ILE A 896 44.14 -6.71 -11.93
N CYS A 897 44.67 -7.11 -10.76
CA CYS A 897 44.03 -8.03 -9.78
C CYS A 897 43.02 -7.34 -8.84
N GLY A 898 42.06 -8.09 -8.30
CA GLY A 898 41.02 -7.58 -7.39
C GLY A 898 41.45 -7.33 -5.92
N PRO A 899 40.64 -6.58 -5.13
CA PRO A 899 41.00 -6.15 -3.77
C PRO A 899 41.30 -7.31 -2.80
N GLY A 900 42.30 -7.11 -1.93
CA GLY A 900 42.76 -8.15 -0.99
C GLY A 900 43.81 -9.12 -1.56
N THR A 901 44.15 -8.99 -2.84
CA THR A 901 45.23 -9.75 -3.49
C THR A 901 46.30 -8.84 -4.08
N LYS A 902 47.51 -9.37 -4.27
CA LYS A 902 48.59 -8.70 -5.03
C LYS A 902 49.16 -9.67 -6.06
N LEU A 903 49.46 -9.16 -7.26
CA LEU A 903 50.13 -9.93 -8.30
C LEU A 903 51.58 -10.18 -7.91
N ILE A 904 51.98 -11.45 -7.81
CA ILE A 904 53.36 -11.90 -7.61
C ILE A 904 53.62 -13.00 -8.64
N ASP A 905 54.68 -12.86 -9.44
CA ASP A 905 55.07 -13.80 -10.51
C ASP A 905 53.93 -14.21 -11.47
N GLY A 906 53.03 -13.27 -11.76
CA GLY A 906 51.90 -13.47 -12.68
C GLY A 906 50.64 -14.09 -12.07
N VAL A 907 50.59 -14.32 -10.75
CA VAL A 907 49.42 -14.88 -10.05
C VAL A 907 48.96 -13.95 -8.91
N CYS A 908 47.65 -13.72 -8.79
CA CYS A 908 47.07 -12.91 -7.71
C CYS A 908 47.07 -13.70 -6.38
N THR A 909 47.80 -13.25 -5.37
CA THR A 909 47.98 -13.94 -4.07
C THR A 909 47.41 -13.12 -2.90
N ILE A 910 46.75 -13.77 -1.94
CA ILE A 910 46.15 -13.15 -0.75
C ILE A 910 47.24 -12.86 0.31
N VAL A 911 47.13 -11.74 1.03
CA VAL A 911 48.05 -11.34 2.10
C VAL A 911 47.28 -10.99 3.38
N ASP A 912 47.62 -11.64 4.51
CA ASP A 912 46.89 -11.51 5.78
C ASP A 912 47.04 -10.13 6.46
N MET A 913 45.96 -9.65 7.10
CA MET A 913 45.91 -8.36 7.81
C MET A 913 45.96 -8.51 9.34
N PRO A 914 46.52 -7.53 10.09
CA PRO A 914 46.53 -7.54 11.56
C PRO A 914 45.17 -7.11 12.17
N LYS A 915 44.82 -7.71 13.32
CA LYS A 915 43.54 -7.51 14.02
C LYS A 915 43.39 -6.11 14.65
N PRO A 916 42.20 -5.48 14.62
CA PRO A 916 41.92 -4.23 15.33
C PRO A 916 41.65 -4.45 16.84
N LYS A 917 41.91 -3.41 17.64
CA LYS A 917 41.71 -3.41 19.10
C LYS A 917 40.25 -3.10 19.47
N LEU A 918 39.62 -3.98 20.26
CA LEU A 918 38.33 -3.72 20.94
C LEU A 918 38.55 -2.90 22.22
N LYS A 919 37.64 -1.96 22.52
CA LYS A 919 37.55 -1.31 23.85
C LYS A 919 36.67 -2.14 24.81
N PRO A 920 36.90 -2.12 26.13
CA PRO A 920 36.11 -2.90 27.09
C PRO A 920 34.71 -2.32 27.36
N TRP A 921 33.85 -3.19 27.90
CA TRP A 921 32.37 -3.09 27.91
C TRP A 921 31.74 -2.44 29.14
N TRP A 922 32.52 -1.76 30.00
CA TRP A 922 32.02 -1.20 31.28
C TRP A 922 31.73 0.30 31.26
N GLN A 923 31.78 0.97 30.09
CA GLN A 923 31.45 2.40 29.94
C GLN A 923 29.99 2.68 29.51
N PHE A 924 29.08 1.70 29.70
CA PHE A 924 27.64 1.87 29.53
C PHE A 924 26.90 1.35 30.77
N TRP A 925 26.83 2.21 31.79
CA TRP A 925 25.90 2.20 32.91
C TRP A 925 25.62 3.66 33.28
#